data_AF-A0A960JJV2-F1
#
_entry.id   AF-A0A960JJV2-F1
#
_cell.length_a   1.000
_cell.length_b   1.000
_cell.length_c   1.000
_cell.angle_alpha   90.00
_cell.angle_beta   90.00
_cell.angle_gamma   90.00
#
_symmetry.space_group_name_H-M   'P 1'
#
loop_
_entity.id
_entity.type
_entity.pdbx_description
1 polymer ?
#
loop_
_entity_poly.entity_id
_entity_poly.type
_entity_poly.pdbx_seq_one_letter_code
_entity_poly.pdbx_strand_id
1 'polypeptide(L)'
;WAQRSPDGESVLFQSLGKLYTKNVGTGKIERVTKQEDHDEFYPRYSPDGKSIVYTTWNDQTLGTIRIVSAKGGEGRAINLKPGHYMEPDFSTDGKKVVYRKFTGGYLISPEYSNEPGIYVADLETKKHVRVSRSGSEAHFAGDNSRVYFTTNVPGADYPEQQLVSVDLNGEDRREHLYGGDQVSEFRLSPDKKWVAFIYQYNAYVTPFADTGRRVTIGPKSTSTPVKKISSRAGEFLTWNSDSETIGWVNGATFYERSLKDAFDFVPGAPEKLPEPVSTGISLSFSQKADKPTGYKALVGGKIVTMRDSRNIQEVIENGVVLIKDNKIERVGKVGEVAVPKDAQVIDVKGKTIIPGLVDAHAHGSQGSNQIIPRQNWTQYSNLAFGVTTIHDPSNNTTEIFSASEMQRAGMIRAPRIYSTGTILYGAESLGAKAIINNYDDALFHLQRMKDSGAISVKSYNQPGRSQRQQILAAGRKLGIMVVPEGGGKFQQNLTMLVDGHTGLEHSLPIARGYGDLTKLWAAAKFDYTPTFIVSYGGLMGEEYWYDRTEVWKNPRLLRYTPHYVVDGRSIRRPTAPDNQYNHFEVAKYAKTLSDSGVSVQIGAHGQREGLASHWELWIMAQGGFTPWQALRGGTIDGARHLGMDKHIGSIEAGKLADMVVIDGDVLKDIRRSEFVVYTVINGRVFEAATMNELGSNVKRKPFFFEGGDQDFIPTETQQELDLKAIQNHWVH
;
A
#
# COMPACT_ATOMS: atom_id res chain seq x y z
N TRP A 1 -9.73 -10.90 1.63
CA TRP A 1 -10.95 -11.61 1.17
C TRP A 1 -11.18 -12.87 1.97
N ALA A 2 -12.37 -13.07 2.55
CA ALA A 2 -12.72 -14.33 3.21
C ALA A 2 -14.22 -14.64 3.06
N GLN A 3 -14.58 -15.93 3.13
CA GLN A 3 -15.95 -16.43 3.02
C GLN A 3 -16.09 -17.75 3.79
N ARG A 4 -17.19 -17.92 4.54
CA ARG A 4 -17.55 -19.21 5.15
C ARG A 4 -17.92 -20.22 4.06
N SER A 5 -17.55 -21.48 4.22
CA SER A 5 -18.02 -22.55 3.33
C SER A 5 -19.53 -22.78 3.49
N PRO A 6 -20.25 -23.21 2.44
CA PRO A 6 -21.69 -23.48 2.52
C PRO A 6 -22.11 -24.49 3.60
N ASP A 7 -21.25 -25.46 3.92
CA ASP A 7 -21.46 -26.42 5.03
C ASP A 7 -21.14 -25.84 6.42
N GLY A 8 -20.58 -24.62 6.49
CA GLY A 8 -20.18 -23.98 7.73
C GLY A 8 -18.92 -24.55 8.38
N GLU A 9 -18.23 -25.53 7.79
CA GLU A 9 -17.10 -26.19 8.45
C GLU A 9 -15.76 -25.44 8.33
N SER A 10 -15.63 -24.53 7.35
CA SER A 10 -14.37 -23.85 7.06
C SER A 10 -14.56 -22.39 6.63
N VAL A 11 -13.50 -21.60 6.70
CA VAL A 11 -13.41 -20.25 6.14
C VAL A 11 -12.34 -20.24 5.06
N LEU A 12 -12.73 -19.92 3.83
CA LEU A 12 -11.85 -19.68 2.69
C LEU A 12 -11.32 -18.26 2.76
N PHE A 13 -10.04 -18.05 2.51
CA PHE A 13 -9.41 -16.74 2.51
C PHE A 13 -8.17 -16.68 1.63
N GLN A 14 -7.66 -15.48 1.43
CA GLN A 14 -6.41 -15.21 0.73
C GLN A 14 -5.41 -14.55 1.67
N SER A 15 -4.15 -14.95 1.57
CA SER A 15 -3.02 -14.32 2.26
C SER A 15 -1.74 -14.58 1.47
N LEU A 16 -0.79 -13.64 1.46
CA LEU A 16 0.52 -13.80 0.81
C LEU A 16 0.43 -14.25 -0.67
N GLY A 17 -0.57 -13.77 -1.40
CA GLY A 17 -0.77 -14.12 -2.81
C GLY A 17 -1.37 -15.51 -3.03
N LYS A 18 -1.83 -16.23 -2.00
CA LYS A 18 -2.32 -17.62 -2.11
C LYS A 18 -3.63 -17.85 -1.38
N LEU A 19 -4.38 -18.87 -1.82
CA LEU A 19 -5.65 -19.27 -1.23
C LEU A 19 -5.48 -20.33 -0.14
N TYR A 20 -6.21 -20.15 0.97
CA TYR A 20 -6.21 -21.02 2.13
C TYR A 20 -7.63 -21.29 2.63
N THR A 21 -7.81 -22.42 3.29
CA THR A 21 -9.01 -22.72 4.09
C THR A 21 -8.61 -22.93 5.53
N LYS A 22 -9.37 -22.36 6.47
CA LYS A 22 -9.28 -22.62 7.89
C LYS A 22 -10.47 -23.44 8.36
N ASN A 23 -10.26 -24.65 8.86
CA ASN A 23 -11.33 -25.42 9.49
C ASN A 23 -11.73 -24.78 10.84
N VAL A 24 -13.02 -24.56 11.05
CA VAL A 24 -13.53 -23.80 12.21
C VAL A 24 -13.41 -24.58 13.51
N GLY A 25 -13.62 -25.91 13.49
CA GLY A 25 -13.55 -26.75 14.69
C GLY A 25 -12.13 -27.05 15.15
N THR A 26 -11.22 -27.34 14.22
CA THR A 26 -9.82 -27.73 14.53
C THR A 26 -8.85 -26.56 14.48
N GLY A 27 -9.21 -25.46 13.82
CA GLY A 27 -8.32 -24.33 13.56
C GLY A 27 -7.25 -24.58 12.50
N LYS A 28 -7.21 -25.78 11.89
CA LYS A 28 -6.22 -26.17 10.88
C LYS A 28 -6.34 -25.29 9.64
N ILE A 29 -5.20 -24.76 9.17
CA ILE A 29 -5.11 -23.97 7.94
C ILE A 29 -4.41 -24.81 6.87
N GLU A 30 -5.00 -24.86 5.69
CA GLU A 30 -4.50 -25.63 4.55
C GLU A 30 -4.52 -24.78 3.29
N ARG A 31 -3.51 -24.97 2.44
CA ARG A 31 -3.44 -24.32 1.14
C ARG A 31 -4.39 -25.02 0.17
N VAL A 32 -5.19 -24.24 -0.56
CA VAL A 32 -6.19 -24.78 -1.50
C VAL A 32 -5.52 -25.26 -2.79
N THR A 33 -4.66 -24.44 -3.38
CA THR A 33 -4.06 -24.69 -4.69
C THR A 33 -2.64 -25.24 -4.58
N LYS A 34 -2.19 -25.95 -5.63
CA LYS A 34 -0.81 -26.46 -5.72
C LYS A 34 0.13 -25.60 -6.57
N GLN A 35 -0.41 -24.57 -7.24
CA GLN A 35 0.31 -23.80 -8.26
C GLN A 35 1.13 -22.66 -7.65
N GLU A 36 2.33 -22.44 -8.20
CA GLU A 36 3.31 -21.45 -7.70
C GLU A 36 3.64 -20.35 -8.72
N ASP A 37 3.28 -20.56 -9.98
CA ASP A 37 3.63 -19.69 -11.10
C ASP A 37 2.90 -18.35 -11.07
N HIS A 38 1.77 -18.23 -10.36
CA HIS A 38 0.98 -17.02 -10.24
C HIS A 38 0.48 -16.78 -8.82
N ASP A 39 0.09 -15.54 -8.53
CA ASP A 39 -0.61 -15.18 -7.30
C ASP A 39 -2.13 -15.27 -7.52
N GLU A 40 -2.90 -15.37 -6.44
CA GLU A 40 -4.30 -15.74 -6.41
C GLU A 40 -5.12 -14.75 -5.57
N PHE A 41 -6.29 -14.35 -6.07
CA PHE A 41 -7.08 -13.23 -5.53
C PHE A 41 -8.59 -13.50 -5.61
N TYR A 42 -9.35 -12.83 -4.75
CA TYR A 42 -10.82 -12.85 -4.72
C TYR A 42 -11.45 -14.25 -4.82
N PRO A 43 -11.13 -15.19 -3.90
CA PRO A 43 -11.77 -16.50 -3.91
C PRO A 43 -13.26 -16.41 -3.53
N ARG A 44 -14.10 -17.22 -4.19
CA ARG A 44 -15.53 -17.42 -3.87
C ARG A 44 -15.93 -18.89 -4.01
N TYR A 45 -16.69 -19.40 -3.06
CA TYR A 45 -17.30 -20.73 -3.16
C TYR A 45 -18.44 -20.75 -4.17
N SER A 46 -18.61 -21.88 -4.86
CA SER A 46 -19.85 -22.19 -5.56
C SER A 46 -21.00 -22.38 -4.55
N PRO A 47 -22.27 -22.16 -4.96
CA PRO A 47 -23.41 -22.32 -4.05
C PRO A 47 -23.52 -23.70 -3.40
N ASP A 48 -23.06 -24.76 -4.09
CA ASP A 48 -23.02 -26.13 -3.59
C ASP A 48 -21.76 -26.47 -2.76
N GLY A 49 -20.85 -25.51 -2.61
CA GLY A 49 -19.60 -25.65 -1.84
C GLY A 49 -18.54 -26.54 -2.47
N LYS A 50 -18.75 -27.07 -3.68
CA LYS A 50 -17.82 -28.06 -4.29
C LYS A 50 -16.65 -27.45 -5.04
N SER A 51 -16.79 -26.19 -5.45
CA SER A 51 -15.79 -25.48 -6.26
C SER A 51 -15.48 -24.10 -5.69
N ILE A 52 -14.31 -23.59 -6.04
CA ILE A 52 -13.86 -22.24 -5.71
C ILE A 52 -13.46 -21.56 -7.02
N VAL A 53 -14.01 -20.38 -7.29
CA VAL A 53 -13.56 -19.49 -8.37
C VAL A 53 -12.62 -18.42 -7.81
N TYR A 54 -11.61 -18.05 -8.58
CA TYR A 54 -10.61 -17.06 -8.19
C TYR A 54 -9.92 -16.44 -9.41
N THR A 55 -9.30 -15.29 -9.19
CA THR A 55 -8.45 -14.60 -10.17
C THR A 55 -7.00 -14.95 -9.95
N THR A 56 -6.19 -14.97 -11.01
CA THR A 56 -4.74 -15.09 -10.93
C THR A 56 -4.02 -13.83 -11.40
N TRP A 57 -2.76 -13.66 -11.00
CA TRP A 57 -1.84 -12.68 -11.57
C TRP A 57 -0.42 -13.21 -11.72
N ASN A 58 0.22 -12.90 -12.85
CA ASN A 58 1.64 -13.08 -13.08
C ASN A 58 2.15 -11.94 -13.96
N ASP A 59 3.24 -11.29 -13.56
CA ASP A 59 3.77 -10.09 -14.26
C ASP A 59 4.17 -10.31 -15.73
N GLN A 60 4.27 -11.56 -16.20
CA GLN A 60 4.69 -11.90 -17.57
C GLN A 60 3.59 -12.55 -18.40
N THR A 61 2.63 -13.21 -17.76
CA THR A 61 1.54 -13.96 -18.43
C THR A 61 0.16 -13.41 -18.09
N LEU A 62 0.11 -12.31 -17.33
CA LEU A 62 -1.08 -11.59 -16.88
C LEU A 62 -2.03 -12.47 -16.08
N GLY A 63 -3.25 -11.99 -15.87
CA GLY A 63 -4.27 -12.65 -15.09
C GLY A 63 -5.22 -13.53 -15.90
N THR A 64 -5.81 -14.51 -15.22
CA THR A 64 -6.89 -15.37 -15.70
C THR A 64 -7.93 -15.57 -14.59
N ILE A 65 -9.10 -16.12 -14.93
CA ILE A 65 -10.06 -16.61 -13.93
C ILE A 65 -10.02 -18.13 -13.95
N ARG A 66 -9.96 -18.73 -12.77
CA ARG A 66 -9.82 -20.18 -12.59
C ARG A 66 -10.85 -20.73 -11.63
N ILE A 67 -11.17 -22.00 -11.80
CA ILE A 67 -12.02 -22.79 -10.90
C ILE A 67 -11.22 -23.99 -10.39
N VAL A 68 -11.16 -24.18 -9.08
CA VAL A 68 -10.54 -25.35 -8.42
C VAL A 68 -11.59 -26.10 -7.59
N SER A 69 -11.37 -27.37 -7.31
CA SER A 69 -12.20 -28.08 -6.33
C SER A 69 -12.03 -27.46 -4.94
N ALA A 70 -13.09 -27.40 -4.14
CA ALA A 70 -13.04 -26.99 -2.75
C ALA A 70 -12.16 -27.93 -1.88
N LYS A 71 -11.93 -29.17 -2.33
CA LYS A 71 -10.97 -30.10 -1.72
C LYS A 71 -9.50 -29.78 -2.06
N GLY A 72 -9.26 -28.74 -2.85
CA GLY A 72 -7.96 -28.31 -3.33
C GLY A 72 -7.49 -29.05 -4.58
N GLY A 73 -6.35 -28.60 -5.13
CA GLY A 73 -5.74 -29.15 -6.32
C GLY A 73 -5.25 -28.09 -7.31
N GLU A 74 -5.31 -28.41 -8.60
CA GLU A 74 -4.99 -27.48 -9.68
C GLU A 74 -6.27 -26.83 -10.20
N GLY A 75 -6.31 -25.49 -10.22
CA GLY A 75 -7.45 -24.78 -10.82
C GLY A 75 -7.40 -24.83 -12.34
N ARG A 76 -8.55 -24.89 -13.00
CA ARG A 76 -8.70 -24.79 -14.48
C ARG A 76 -9.14 -23.39 -14.89
N ALA A 77 -8.55 -22.84 -15.96
CA ALA A 77 -8.98 -21.55 -16.50
C ALA A 77 -10.35 -21.68 -17.21
N ILE A 78 -11.19 -20.64 -17.14
CA ILE A 78 -12.52 -20.62 -17.79
C ILE A 78 -12.49 -20.12 -19.25
N ASN A 79 -11.44 -20.49 -20.01
CA ASN A 79 -11.23 -20.14 -21.42
C ASN A 79 -11.23 -18.63 -21.74
N LEU A 80 -10.40 -17.88 -21.02
CA LEU A 80 -10.14 -16.45 -21.26
C LEU A 80 -8.78 -16.25 -21.91
N LYS A 81 -8.66 -15.17 -22.69
CA LYS A 81 -7.33 -14.61 -23.02
C LYS A 81 -6.66 -14.13 -21.73
N PRO A 82 -5.31 -14.04 -21.70
CA PRO A 82 -4.62 -13.27 -20.67
C PRO A 82 -5.19 -11.85 -20.54
N GLY A 83 -5.18 -11.29 -19.34
CA GLY A 83 -5.61 -9.92 -19.13
C GLY A 83 -5.74 -9.53 -17.67
N HIS A 84 -6.56 -8.52 -17.41
CA HIS A 84 -6.73 -7.89 -16.10
C HIS A 84 -8.13 -8.17 -15.58
N TYR A 85 -8.25 -9.20 -14.75
CA TYR A 85 -9.54 -9.68 -14.24
C TYR A 85 -9.58 -9.56 -12.71
N MET A 86 -10.74 -9.29 -12.13
CA MET A 86 -10.94 -9.23 -10.68
C MET A 86 -12.37 -9.58 -10.31
N GLU A 87 -12.62 -9.80 -9.02
CA GLU A 87 -13.95 -9.98 -8.44
C GLU A 87 -14.80 -11.08 -9.13
N PRO A 88 -14.26 -12.30 -9.39
CA PRO A 88 -15.08 -13.36 -9.93
C PRO A 88 -16.07 -13.87 -8.88
N ASP A 89 -17.31 -14.15 -9.29
CA ASP A 89 -18.36 -14.64 -8.40
C ASP A 89 -19.34 -15.56 -9.15
N PHE A 90 -19.86 -16.58 -8.47
CA PHE A 90 -20.80 -17.52 -9.07
C PHE A 90 -22.23 -16.96 -9.11
N SER A 91 -23.02 -17.40 -10.10
CA SER A 91 -24.49 -17.31 -10.02
C SER A 91 -25.04 -18.18 -8.89
N THR A 92 -26.26 -17.89 -8.42
CA THR A 92 -26.87 -18.62 -7.30
C THR A 92 -27.15 -20.10 -7.62
N ASP A 93 -27.13 -20.48 -8.90
CA ASP A 93 -27.22 -21.86 -9.39
C ASP A 93 -25.86 -22.48 -9.77
N GLY A 94 -24.76 -21.72 -9.66
CA GLY A 94 -23.39 -22.16 -9.97
C GLY A 94 -23.08 -22.34 -11.47
N LYS A 95 -23.99 -21.99 -12.38
CA LYS A 95 -23.82 -22.21 -13.83
C LYS A 95 -23.07 -21.09 -14.56
N LYS A 96 -23.00 -19.90 -13.96
CA LYS A 96 -22.36 -18.71 -14.51
C LYS A 96 -21.35 -18.14 -13.53
N VAL A 97 -20.38 -17.40 -14.07
CA VAL A 97 -19.43 -16.61 -13.30
C VAL A 97 -19.48 -15.17 -13.81
N VAL A 98 -19.80 -14.22 -12.94
CA VAL A 98 -19.59 -12.79 -13.23
C VAL A 98 -18.17 -12.40 -12.82
N TYR A 99 -17.57 -11.45 -13.53
CA TYR A 99 -16.25 -10.91 -13.20
C TYR A 99 -16.05 -9.52 -13.76
N ARG A 100 -15.09 -8.78 -13.21
CA ARG A 100 -14.67 -7.47 -13.72
C ARG A 100 -13.40 -7.61 -14.56
N LYS A 101 -13.40 -7.01 -15.76
CA LYS A 101 -12.20 -6.72 -16.54
C LYS A 101 -11.84 -5.24 -16.35
N PHE A 102 -10.57 -4.93 -16.15
CA PHE A 102 -10.10 -3.54 -16.03
C PHE A 102 -8.92 -3.25 -16.95
N THR A 103 -8.51 -1.98 -17.01
CA THR A 103 -7.37 -1.53 -17.81
C THR A 103 -6.11 -1.57 -16.94
N GLY A 104 -5.09 -2.27 -17.42
CA GLY A 104 -3.74 -2.27 -16.83
C GLY A 104 -2.99 -0.98 -17.16
N GLY A 105 -1.73 -0.91 -16.74
CA GLY A 105 -0.88 0.28 -16.85
C GLY A 105 -0.34 0.75 -15.51
N TYR A 106 0.52 1.76 -15.56
CA TYR A 106 1.29 2.26 -14.43
C TYR A 106 2.19 1.20 -13.77
N LEU A 107 1.71 0.40 -12.81
CA LEU A 107 2.51 -0.66 -12.14
C LEU A 107 2.46 -2.01 -12.84
N ILE A 108 1.41 -2.29 -13.61
CA ILE A 108 1.19 -3.55 -14.32
C ILE A 108 1.12 -3.31 -15.83
N SER A 109 1.31 -4.36 -16.64
CA SER A 109 1.32 -4.22 -18.09
C SER A 109 0.03 -3.59 -18.63
N PRO A 110 0.08 -2.68 -19.61
CA PRO A 110 -1.11 -2.19 -20.30
C PRO A 110 -1.64 -3.15 -21.38
N GLU A 111 -1.00 -4.28 -21.64
CA GLU A 111 -1.47 -5.28 -22.61
C GLU A 111 -2.87 -5.83 -22.27
N TYR A 112 -3.66 -6.19 -23.29
CA TYR A 112 -5.01 -6.76 -23.13
C TYR A 112 -6.00 -5.88 -22.34
N SER A 113 -5.80 -4.56 -22.34
CA SER A 113 -6.56 -3.60 -21.53
C SER A 113 -7.87 -3.09 -22.16
N ASN A 114 -8.18 -3.47 -23.40
CA ASN A 114 -9.36 -2.98 -24.10
C ASN A 114 -10.67 -3.53 -23.52
N GLU A 115 -11.76 -2.81 -23.77
CA GLU A 115 -13.11 -3.19 -23.34
C GLU A 115 -13.21 -3.54 -21.83
N PRO A 116 -12.75 -2.68 -20.90
CA PRO A 116 -13.01 -2.90 -19.48
C PRO A 116 -14.51 -2.91 -19.19
N GLY A 117 -14.88 -3.49 -18.05
CA GLY A 117 -16.27 -3.60 -17.63
C GLY A 117 -16.58 -4.89 -16.90
N ILE A 118 -17.88 -5.18 -16.75
CA ILE A 118 -18.40 -6.38 -16.09
C ILE A 118 -18.81 -7.37 -17.16
N TYR A 119 -18.40 -8.62 -16.97
CA TYR A 119 -18.65 -9.72 -17.88
C TYR A 119 -19.33 -10.89 -17.16
N VAL A 120 -20.14 -11.62 -17.90
CA VAL A 120 -20.74 -12.89 -17.47
C VAL A 120 -20.20 -14.01 -18.35
N ALA A 121 -19.58 -15.01 -17.75
CA ALA A 121 -19.19 -16.26 -18.35
C ALA A 121 -20.27 -17.33 -18.07
N ASP A 122 -20.74 -17.98 -19.12
CA ASP A 122 -21.57 -19.19 -19.00
C ASP A 122 -20.66 -20.42 -19.05
N LEU A 123 -20.66 -21.23 -17.98
CA LEU A 123 -19.68 -22.31 -17.81
C LEU A 123 -19.94 -23.53 -18.71
N GLU A 124 -21.16 -23.68 -19.23
CA GLU A 124 -21.55 -24.77 -20.12
C GLU A 124 -21.21 -24.42 -21.57
N THR A 125 -21.72 -23.27 -22.04
CA THR A 125 -21.52 -22.80 -23.42
C THR A 125 -20.15 -22.16 -23.66
N LYS A 126 -19.43 -21.81 -22.58
CA LYS A 126 -18.15 -21.07 -22.60
C LYS A 126 -18.25 -19.69 -23.24
N LYS A 127 -19.46 -19.10 -23.32
CA LYS A 127 -19.68 -17.76 -23.86
C LYS A 127 -19.43 -16.72 -22.78
N HIS A 128 -18.75 -15.63 -23.15
CA HIS A 128 -18.50 -14.47 -22.31
C HIS A 128 -19.19 -13.24 -22.90
N VAL A 129 -20.03 -12.57 -22.11
CA VAL A 129 -20.78 -11.39 -22.54
C VAL A 129 -20.45 -10.23 -21.64
N ARG A 130 -20.04 -9.09 -22.20
CA ARG A 130 -19.91 -7.85 -21.44
C ARG A 130 -21.29 -7.28 -21.18
N VAL A 131 -21.66 -7.15 -19.92
CA VAL A 131 -22.98 -6.64 -19.50
C VAL A 131 -22.92 -5.18 -19.00
N SER A 132 -21.74 -4.68 -18.63
CA SER A 132 -21.56 -3.26 -18.29
C SER A 132 -20.17 -2.78 -18.70
N ARG A 133 -20.02 -1.49 -19.02
CA ARG A 133 -18.72 -0.86 -19.33
C ARG A 133 -17.92 -0.46 -18.08
N SER A 134 -18.58 -0.40 -16.92
CA SER A 134 -17.98 -0.01 -15.64
C SER A 134 -18.74 -0.61 -14.47
N GLY A 135 -18.16 -0.46 -13.27
CA GLY A 135 -18.70 -0.96 -12.02
C GLY A 135 -17.77 -1.97 -11.36
N SER A 136 -18.08 -2.31 -10.11
CA SER A 136 -17.32 -3.25 -9.27
C SER A 136 -18.24 -4.03 -8.33
N GLU A 137 -17.68 -5.04 -7.66
CA GLU A 137 -18.41 -5.91 -6.72
C GLU A 137 -19.65 -6.55 -7.38
N ALA A 138 -19.48 -6.99 -8.63
CA ALA A 138 -20.56 -7.55 -9.41
C ALA A 138 -20.98 -8.93 -8.87
N HIS A 139 -22.28 -9.17 -8.77
CA HIS A 139 -22.83 -10.42 -8.23
C HIS A 139 -24.22 -10.73 -8.77
N PHE A 140 -24.64 -11.98 -8.61
CA PHE A 140 -26.00 -12.43 -8.88
C PHE A 140 -26.82 -12.46 -7.59
N ALA A 141 -28.14 -12.31 -7.73
CA ALA A 141 -29.11 -12.51 -6.67
C ALA A 141 -30.46 -12.92 -7.26
N GLY A 142 -31.22 -13.74 -6.53
CA GLY A 142 -32.54 -14.24 -6.93
C GLY A 142 -32.45 -15.28 -8.04
N ASP A 143 -33.12 -15.00 -9.17
CA ASP A 143 -33.32 -15.93 -10.29
C ASP A 143 -32.18 -15.94 -11.33
N ASN A 144 -31.07 -15.23 -11.07
CA ASN A 144 -29.94 -15.07 -11.97
C ASN A 144 -30.26 -14.39 -13.32
N SER A 145 -31.41 -13.73 -13.46
CA SER A 145 -31.77 -12.99 -14.69
C SER A 145 -31.01 -11.68 -14.86
N ARG A 146 -30.34 -11.20 -13.80
CA ARG A 146 -29.66 -9.90 -13.74
C ARG A 146 -28.36 -9.96 -12.98
N VAL A 147 -27.46 -9.06 -13.33
CA VAL A 147 -26.21 -8.81 -12.58
C VAL A 147 -26.35 -7.50 -11.82
N TYR A 148 -26.04 -7.52 -10.53
CA TYR A 148 -26.03 -6.37 -9.63
C TYR A 148 -24.60 -5.92 -9.39
N PHE A 149 -24.34 -4.62 -9.34
CA PHE A 149 -22.99 -4.09 -9.14
C PHE A 149 -23.01 -2.66 -8.59
N THR A 150 -21.90 -2.28 -7.97
CA THR A 150 -21.66 -0.93 -7.45
C THR A 150 -21.08 -0.05 -8.56
N THR A 151 -21.55 1.19 -8.68
CA THR A 151 -20.99 2.19 -9.60
C THR A 151 -21.07 3.59 -9.02
N ASN A 152 -20.21 4.48 -9.53
CA ASN A 152 -20.33 5.91 -9.28
C ASN A 152 -21.64 6.47 -9.86
N VAL A 153 -22.19 7.49 -9.21
CA VAL A 153 -23.27 8.32 -9.75
C VAL A 153 -22.71 9.26 -10.82
N PRO A 154 -23.20 9.21 -12.07
CA PRO A 154 -22.72 10.10 -13.13
C PRO A 154 -22.97 11.58 -12.79
N GLY A 155 -21.95 12.43 -13.00
CA GLY A 155 -22.07 13.89 -12.87
C GLY A 155 -22.03 14.44 -11.45
N ALA A 156 -21.78 13.62 -10.43
CA ALA A 156 -21.57 14.10 -9.07
C ALA A 156 -20.20 14.79 -8.93
N ASP A 157 -20.15 15.88 -8.16
CA ASP A 157 -18.91 16.64 -7.89
C ASP A 157 -17.86 15.80 -7.13
N TYR A 158 -18.35 14.84 -6.33
CA TYR A 158 -17.54 13.89 -5.56
C TYR A 158 -17.97 12.45 -5.85
N PRO A 159 -17.12 11.45 -5.62
CA PRO A 159 -17.48 10.04 -5.81
C PRO A 159 -18.63 9.62 -4.87
N GLU A 160 -19.82 9.50 -5.44
CA GLU A 160 -21.01 8.94 -4.78
C GLU A 160 -21.31 7.54 -5.34
N GLN A 161 -21.65 6.59 -4.47
CA GLN A 161 -21.92 5.21 -4.88
C GLN A 161 -23.42 4.88 -4.96
N GLN A 162 -23.75 4.00 -5.89
CA GLN A 162 -25.08 3.41 -6.04
C GLN A 162 -25.00 1.93 -6.44
N LEU A 163 -26.02 1.17 -6.04
CA LEU A 163 -26.27 -0.19 -6.49
C LEU A 163 -27.18 -0.15 -7.72
N VAL A 164 -26.73 -0.78 -8.80
CA VAL A 164 -27.44 -0.86 -10.08
C VAL A 164 -27.51 -2.30 -10.56
N SER A 165 -28.34 -2.57 -11.57
CA SER A 165 -28.34 -3.85 -12.27
C SER A 165 -28.63 -3.71 -13.75
N VAL A 166 -28.23 -4.73 -14.51
CA VAL A 166 -28.55 -4.92 -15.93
C VAL A 166 -28.97 -6.38 -16.16
N ASP A 167 -29.65 -6.66 -17.26
CA ASP A 167 -29.89 -8.03 -17.69
C ASP A 167 -28.62 -8.70 -18.24
N LEU A 168 -28.72 -9.97 -18.66
CA LEU A 168 -27.56 -10.74 -19.15
C LEU A 168 -27.04 -10.27 -20.53
N ASN A 169 -27.75 -9.37 -21.22
CA ASN A 169 -27.31 -8.71 -22.44
C ASN A 169 -26.69 -7.33 -22.16
N GLY A 170 -26.74 -6.86 -20.90
CA GLY A 170 -26.31 -5.52 -20.52
C GLY A 170 -27.36 -4.43 -20.78
N GLU A 171 -28.60 -4.82 -21.02
CA GLU A 171 -29.73 -3.92 -21.27
C GLU A 171 -30.58 -3.74 -19.99
N ASP A 172 -31.68 -2.99 -20.13
CA ASP A 172 -32.65 -2.70 -19.05
C ASP A 172 -31.97 -2.22 -17.76
N ARG A 173 -31.09 -1.21 -17.83
CA ARG A 173 -30.38 -0.72 -16.63
C ARG A 173 -31.38 -0.21 -15.58
N ARG A 174 -31.23 -0.68 -14.34
CA ARG A 174 -32.04 -0.25 -13.17
C ARG A 174 -31.17 0.27 -12.04
N GLU A 175 -31.62 1.36 -11.42
CA GLU A 175 -31.02 1.93 -10.21
C GLU A 175 -31.82 1.49 -8.98
N HIS A 176 -31.13 0.93 -7.98
CA HIS A 176 -31.77 0.32 -6.81
C HIS A 176 -31.52 1.13 -5.56
N LEU A 177 -30.25 1.30 -5.18
CA LEU A 177 -29.88 1.94 -3.92
C LEU A 177 -28.91 3.09 -4.18
N TYR A 178 -29.10 4.20 -3.48
CA TYR A 178 -28.20 5.33 -3.49
C TYR A 178 -27.59 5.49 -2.09
N GLY A 179 -26.26 5.39 -2.00
CA GLY A 179 -25.53 5.47 -0.73
C GLY A 179 -24.73 6.76 -0.53
N GLY A 180 -24.78 7.67 -1.50
CA GLY A 180 -24.00 8.91 -1.48
C GLY A 180 -22.50 8.66 -1.39
N ASP A 181 -21.80 9.57 -0.74
CA ASP A 181 -20.35 9.55 -0.52
C ASP A 181 -19.93 8.78 0.76
N GLN A 182 -20.86 8.03 1.36
CA GLN A 182 -20.65 7.38 2.66
C GLN A 182 -20.71 5.84 2.60
N VAL A 183 -21.41 5.27 1.63
CA VAL A 183 -21.50 3.82 1.44
C VAL A 183 -20.47 3.38 0.41
N SER A 184 -19.55 2.50 0.80
CA SER A 184 -18.46 2.03 -0.06
C SER A 184 -18.72 0.68 -0.73
N GLU A 185 -19.69 -0.09 -0.24
CA GLU A 185 -19.94 -1.45 -0.70
C GLU A 185 -21.41 -1.83 -0.51
N PHE A 186 -21.97 -2.59 -1.46
CA PHE A 186 -23.31 -3.17 -1.41
C PHE A 186 -23.23 -4.66 -1.76
N ARG A 187 -23.98 -5.49 -1.03
CA ARG A 187 -24.03 -6.94 -1.27
C ARG A 187 -25.42 -7.50 -1.01
N LEU A 188 -26.10 -7.94 -2.06
CA LEU A 188 -27.40 -8.61 -1.94
C LEU A 188 -27.24 -10.04 -1.42
N SER A 189 -28.24 -10.50 -0.65
CA SER A 189 -28.36 -11.91 -0.30
C SER A 189 -28.66 -12.76 -1.54
N PRO A 190 -28.24 -14.05 -1.58
CA PRO A 190 -28.52 -14.93 -2.70
C PRO A 190 -30.01 -15.02 -3.05
N ASP A 191 -30.91 -14.96 -2.06
CA ASP A 191 -32.37 -14.95 -2.27
C ASP A 191 -32.96 -13.58 -2.68
N LYS A 192 -32.13 -12.53 -2.77
CA LYS A 192 -32.49 -11.15 -3.11
C LYS A 192 -33.47 -10.49 -2.12
N LYS A 193 -33.59 -10.98 -0.88
CA LYS A 193 -34.48 -10.37 0.13
C LYS A 193 -33.79 -9.40 1.06
N TRP A 194 -32.46 -9.37 1.05
CA TRP A 194 -31.67 -8.54 1.96
C TRP A 194 -30.53 -7.86 1.22
N VAL A 195 -30.10 -6.72 1.74
CA VAL A 195 -28.88 -6.04 1.33
C VAL A 195 -28.02 -5.73 2.54
N ALA A 196 -26.76 -6.14 2.48
CA ALA A 196 -25.71 -5.69 3.37
C ALA A 196 -24.95 -4.53 2.70
N PHE A 197 -24.46 -3.58 3.50
CA PHE A 197 -23.68 -2.46 3.00
C PHE A 197 -22.67 -1.95 4.03
N ILE A 198 -21.56 -1.38 3.55
CA ILE A 198 -20.55 -0.74 4.40
C ILE A 198 -20.77 0.77 4.38
N TYR A 199 -21.12 1.35 5.53
CA TYR A 199 -21.22 2.80 5.73
C TYR A 199 -20.11 3.25 6.69
N GLN A 200 -19.18 4.07 6.21
CA GLN A 200 -18.01 4.54 6.97
C GLN A 200 -17.36 3.43 7.81
N TYR A 201 -16.87 2.38 7.14
CA TYR A 201 -16.23 1.20 7.72
C TYR A 201 -17.11 0.30 8.59
N ASN A 202 -18.37 0.63 8.84
CA ASN A 202 -19.27 -0.19 9.66
C ASN A 202 -20.21 -0.98 8.75
N ALA A 203 -20.42 -2.26 9.07
CA ALA A 203 -21.33 -3.12 8.32
C ALA A 203 -22.77 -2.97 8.83
N TYR A 204 -23.70 -2.86 7.88
CA TYR A 204 -25.13 -2.77 8.10
C TYR A 204 -25.89 -3.75 7.22
N VAL A 205 -27.13 -4.04 7.61
CA VAL A 205 -28.07 -4.84 6.83
C VAL A 205 -29.48 -4.24 6.92
N THR A 206 -30.25 -4.42 5.86
CA THR A 206 -31.68 -4.08 5.80
C THR A 206 -32.41 -5.01 4.83
N PRO A 207 -33.74 -5.23 4.97
CA PRO A 207 -34.53 -5.85 3.92
C PRO A 207 -34.39 -5.11 2.59
N PHE A 208 -34.31 -5.88 1.51
CA PHE A 208 -34.26 -5.37 0.14
C PHE A 208 -35.57 -5.66 -0.58
N ALA A 209 -36.12 -4.64 -1.24
CA ALA A 209 -37.30 -4.76 -2.08
C ALA A 209 -37.01 -4.12 -3.44
N ASP A 210 -37.25 -4.86 -4.52
CA ASP A 210 -37.18 -4.34 -5.88
C ASP A 210 -38.44 -3.53 -6.17
N THR A 211 -38.36 -2.22 -5.94
CA THR A 211 -39.50 -1.29 -6.10
C THR A 211 -39.53 -0.63 -7.48
N GLY A 212 -38.58 -0.93 -8.36
CA GLY A 212 -38.38 -0.23 -9.63
C GLY A 212 -37.97 1.24 -9.49
N ARG A 213 -37.72 1.72 -8.27
CA ARG A 213 -37.27 3.08 -7.97
C ARG A 213 -36.00 3.05 -7.13
N ARG A 214 -35.15 4.05 -7.33
CA ARG A 214 -33.95 4.27 -6.52
C ARG A 214 -34.32 4.69 -5.10
N VAL A 215 -33.76 4.02 -4.10
CA VAL A 215 -33.97 4.30 -2.67
C VAL A 215 -32.67 4.76 -2.03
N THR A 216 -32.70 5.87 -1.30
CA THR A 216 -31.55 6.32 -0.50
C THR A 216 -31.38 5.45 0.74
N ILE A 217 -30.18 4.93 0.96
CA ILE A 217 -29.86 4.05 2.08
C ILE A 217 -28.74 4.60 2.96
N GLY A 218 -28.89 4.42 4.26
CA GLY A 218 -27.90 4.72 5.27
C GLY A 218 -28.40 4.36 6.67
N PRO A 219 -27.60 4.56 7.73
CA PRO A 219 -27.96 4.17 9.10
C PRO A 219 -29.24 4.83 9.65
N LYS A 220 -29.67 5.95 9.04
CA LYS A 220 -30.86 6.72 9.44
C LYS A 220 -32.05 6.54 8.49
N SER A 221 -32.00 5.61 7.55
CA SER A 221 -33.12 5.34 6.64
C SER A 221 -34.35 4.89 7.41
N THR A 222 -35.51 5.46 7.09
CA THR A 222 -36.80 5.17 7.74
C THR A 222 -37.72 4.29 6.90
N SER A 223 -37.41 4.12 5.60
CA SER A 223 -38.22 3.32 4.66
C SER A 223 -38.13 1.81 4.91
N THR A 224 -37.04 1.35 5.55
CA THR A 224 -36.80 -0.04 5.90
C THR A 224 -36.04 -0.12 7.23
N PRO A 225 -36.22 -1.18 8.03
CA PRO A 225 -35.47 -1.35 9.27
C PRO A 225 -33.99 -1.64 8.97
N VAL A 226 -33.10 -0.71 9.31
CA VAL A 226 -31.65 -0.85 9.16
C VAL A 226 -31.01 -1.24 10.49
N LYS A 227 -30.09 -2.21 10.48
CA LYS A 227 -29.33 -2.64 11.66
C LYS A 227 -27.84 -2.64 11.41
N LYS A 228 -27.09 -2.08 12.36
CA LYS A 228 -25.63 -2.22 12.42
C LYS A 228 -25.28 -3.62 12.91
N ILE A 229 -24.48 -4.36 12.14
CA ILE A 229 -24.13 -5.75 12.46
C ILE A 229 -22.74 -5.89 13.08
N SER A 230 -21.82 -4.99 12.75
CA SER A 230 -20.44 -5.01 13.23
C SER A 230 -20.22 -4.09 14.43
N SER A 231 -19.47 -4.52 15.45
CA SER A 231 -18.92 -3.61 16.47
C SER A 231 -17.50 -3.14 16.10
N ARG A 232 -16.84 -3.87 15.21
CA ARG A 232 -15.55 -3.54 14.58
C ARG A 232 -15.77 -3.04 13.16
N ALA A 233 -14.71 -2.53 12.53
CA ALA A 233 -14.76 -2.21 11.12
C ALA A 233 -15.07 -3.47 10.29
N GLY A 234 -15.52 -3.27 9.06
CA GLY A 234 -15.84 -4.35 8.13
C GLY A 234 -15.70 -3.92 6.68
N GLU A 235 -15.25 -4.86 5.86
CA GLU A 235 -15.15 -4.80 4.40
C GLU A 235 -15.29 -6.22 3.82
N PHE A 236 -15.46 -6.31 2.49
CA PHE A 236 -15.60 -7.57 1.75
C PHE A 236 -16.79 -8.40 2.26
N LEU A 237 -17.97 -7.82 2.18
CA LEU A 237 -19.24 -8.43 2.59
C LEU A 237 -19.50 -9.72 1.79
N THR A 238 -19.89 -10.76 2.51
CA THR A 238 -20.30 -12.04 1.95
C THR A 238 -21.59 -12.51 2.61
N TRP A 239 -22.34 -13.33 1.87
CA TRP A 239 -23.50 -14.04 2.41
C TRP A 239 -23.21 -15.53 2.37
N ASN A 240 -23.68 -16.25 3.38
CA ASN A 240 -23.78 -17.69 3.31
C ASN A 240 -24.85 -18.09 2.28
N SER A 241 -24.75 -19.33 1.78
CA SER A 241 -25.69 -19.87 0.80
C SER A 241 -27.14 -19.94 1.31
N ASP A 242 -27.33 -19.93 2.63
CA ASP A 242 -28.63 -19.89 3.29
C ASP A 242 -29.36 -18.53 3.15
N SER A 243 -28.66 -17.46 2.76
CA SER A 243 -29.18 -16.07 2.79
C SER A 243 -29.55 -15.55 4.19
N GLU A 244 -29.15 -16.25 5.25
CA GLU A 244 -29.48 -15.94 6.64
C GLU A 244 -28.30 -15.39 7.43
N THR A 245 -27.07 -15.62 6.97
CA THR A 245 -25.85 -15.20 7.67
C THR A 245 -24.97 -14.34 6.79
N ILE A 246 -24.49 -13.23 7.37
CA ILE A 246 -23.65 -12.23 6.70
C ILE A 246 -22.25 -12.33 7.28
N GLY A 247 -21.23 -12.42 6.44
CA GLY A 247 -19.82 -12.41 6.79
C GLY A 247 -19.11 -11.13 6.34
N TRP A 248 -18.08 -10.71 7.08
CA TRP A 248 -17.19 -9.60 6.72
C TRP A 248 -15.81 -9.79 7.37
N VAL A 249 -14.82 -8.99 6.96
CA VAL A 249 -13.48 -9.03 7.56
C VAL A 249 -13.01 -7.66 8.05
N ASN A 250 -12.11 -7.69 9.02
CA ASN A 250 -11.26 -6.56 9.39
C ASN A 250 -9.88 -7.09 9.79
N GLY A 251 -8.85 -6.68 9.05
CA GLY A 251 -7.53 -7.28 9.13
C GLY A 251 -7.58 -8.79 8.94
N ALA A 252 -6.94 -9.54 9.85
CA ALA A 252 -6.90 -11.00 9.81
C ALA A 252 -8.13 -11.68 10.44
N THR A 253 -9.19 -10.95 10.82
CA THR A 253 -10.34 -11.54 11.53
C THR A 253 -11.57 -11.60 10.63
N PHE A 254 -12.17 -12.78 10.52
CA PHE A 254 -13.47 -13.00 9.88
C PHE A 254 -14.58 -12.94 10.93
N TYR A 255 -15.61 -12.17 10.65
CA TYR A 255 -16.79 -12.00 11.49
C TYR A 255 -18.02 -12.46 10.73
N GLU A 256 -19.01 -12.94 11.46
CA GLU A 256 -20.30 -13.32 10.89
C GLU A 256 -21.44 -12.96 11.87
N ARG A 257 -22.63 -12.70 11.32
CA ARG A 257 -23.85 -12.50 12.12
C ARG A 257 -25.06 -13.05 11.37
N SER A 258 -25.91 -13.78 12.08
CA SER A 258 -27.19 -14.23 11.55
C SER A 258 -28.24 -13.11 11.59
N LEU A 259 -29.17 -13.11 10.63
CA LEU A 259 -30.27 -12.15 10.56
C LEU A 259 -31.19 -12.21 11.78
N LYS A 260 -31.44 -13.41 12.34
CA LYS A 260 -32.25 -13.59 13.56
C LYS A 260 -31.64 -12.90 14.78
N ASP A 261 -30.34 -12.69 14.77
CA ASP A 261 -29.63 -11.99 15.83
C ASP A 261 -29.65 -10.47 15.62
N ALA A 262 -30.04 -9.99 14.43
CA ALA A 262 -30.12 -8.57 14.08
C ALA A 262 -31.55 -8.02 14.11
N PHE A 263 -32.56 -8.85 13.84
CA PHE A 263 -33.97 -8.46 13.72
C PHE A 263 -34.87 -9.40 14.52
N ASP A 264 -35.78 -8.81 15.30
CA ASP A 264 -36.75 -9.52 16.15
C ASP A 264 -37.87 -10.20 15.34
N PHE A 265 -38.20 -9.68 14.17
CA PHE A 265 -39.21 -10.24 13.28
C PHE A 265 -38.72 -11.43 12.44
N VAL A 266 -37.42 -11.73 12.46
CA VAL A 266 -36.87 -12.88 11.74
C VAL A 266 -37.18 -14.16 12.55
N PRO A 267 -37.75 -15.21 11.93
CA PRO A 267 -38.08 -16.44 12.65
C PRO A 267 -36.90 -17.02 13.44
N GLY A 268 -37.15 -17.38 14.69
CA GLY A 268 -36.12 -17.91 15.60
C GLY A 268 -35.24 -16.85 16.27
N ALA A 269 -35.59 -15.56 16.15
CA ALA A 269 -34.94 -14.49 16.90
C ALA A 269 -35.09 -14.68 18.42
N PRO A 270 -34.05 -14.39 19.22
CA PRO A 270 -34.14 -14.41 20.67
C PRO A 270 -35.01 -13.26 21.19
N GLU A 271 -35.62 -13.43 22.37
CA GLU A 271 -36.43 -12.39 23.03
C GLU A 271 -35.68 -11.06 23.21
N LYS A 272 -34.37 -11.15 23.46
CA LYS A 272 -33.46 -10.02 23.49
C LYS A 272 -32.37 -10.21 22.44
N LEU A 273 -32.35 -9.31 21.46
CA LEU A 273 -31.33 -9.31 20.41
C LEU A 273 -29.94 -9.06 21.01
N PRO A 274 -28.91 -9.81 20.59
CA PRO A 274 -27.54 -9.58 21.01
C PRO A 274 -26.98 -8.27 20.45
N GLU A 275 -25.97 -7.72 21.13
CA GLU A 275 -25.22 -6.56 20.65
C GLU A 275 -24.43 -6.89 19.36
N PRO A 276 -24.01 -5.88 18.58
CA PRO A 276 -23.14 -6.07 17.43
C PRO A 276 -21.90 -6.91 17.71
N VAL A 277 -21.54 -7.75 16.75
CA VAL A 277 -20.49 -8.77 16.91
C VAL A 277 -19.14 -8.10 17.11
N SER A 278 -18.44 -8.50 18.17
CA SER A 278 -17.15 -7.95 18.60
C SER A 278 -15.99 -8.94 18.56
N THR A 279 -16.28 -10.24 18.45
CA THR A 279 -15.32 -11.32 18.34
C THR A 279 -15.50 -12.04 17.01
N GLY A 280 -14.43 -12.64 16.48
CA GLY A 280 -14.46 -13.34 15.19
C GLY A 280 -13.41 -14.44 15.12
N ILE A 281 -13.38 -15.12 13.98
CA ILE A 281 -12.44 -16.19 13.68
C ILE A 281 -11.14 -15.55 13.18
N SER A 282 -10.06 -15.68 13.94
CA SER A 282 -8.74 -15.28 13.46
C SER A 282 -8.29 -16.20 12.33
N LEU A 283 -7.98 -15.61 11.18
CA LEU A 283 -7.42 -16.26 10.00
C LEU A 283 -5.88 -16.20 9.96
N SER A 284 -5.25 -15.59 10.98
CA SER A 284 -3.80 -15.47 11.03
C SER A 284 -3.11 -16.83 11.19
N PHE A 285 -1.92 -16.92 10.61
CA PHE A 285 -0.99 -18.04 10.78
C PHE A 285 0.45 -17.52 10.79
N SER A 286 1.38 -18.34 11.25
CA SER A 286 2.79 -17.99 11.25
C SER A 286 3.43 -18.30 9.90
N GLN A 287 4.05 -17.30 9.28
CA GLN A 287 4.92 -17.45 8.12
C GLN A 287 6.37 -17.17 8.51
N LYS A 288 7.30 -17.98 8.01
CA LYS A 288 8.73 -17.72 8.21
C LYS A 288 9.15 -16.51 7.36
N ALA A 289 9.77 -15.53 8.01
CA ALA A 289 10.39 -14.40 7.31
C ALA A 289 11.61 -14.87 6.49
N ASP A 290 11.89 -14.18 5.37
CA ASP A 290 13.08 -14.44 4.58
C ASP A 290 14.34 -14.14 5.40
N LYS A 291 15.26 -15.10 5.39
CA LYS A 291 16.56 -14.98 6.04
C LYS A 291 17.59 -15.66 5.14
N PRO A 292 18.42 -14.91 4.39
CA PRO A 292 19.53 -15.50 3.66
C PRO A 292 20.50 -16.17 4.62
N THR A 293 21.32 -17.09 4.09
CA THR A 293 22.34 -17.81 4.88
C THR A 293 23.73 -17.55 4.32
N GLY A 294 24.73 -17.75 5.17
CA GLY A 294 26.14 -17.71 4.79
C GLY A 294 26.80 -16.35 5.04
N TYR A 295 28.06 -16.27 4.61
CA TYR A 295 28.93 -15.13 4.88
C TYR A 295 29.11 -14.23 3.67
N LYS A 296 29.07 -12.92 3.88
CA LYS A 296 29.45 -11.91 2.88
C LYS A 296 30.36 -10.86 3.52
N ALA A 297 31.31 -10.33 2.76
CA ALA A 297 32.22 -9.30 3.23
C ALA A 297 32.35 -8.17 2.20
N LEU A 298 32.01 -6.94 2.61
CA LEU A 298 32.33 -5.73 1.86
C LEU A 298 33.70 -5.25 2.30
N VAL A 299 34.69 -5.21 1.39
CA VAL A 299 36.11 -5.03 1.75
C VAL A 299 36.73 -3.83 1.01
N GLY A 300 37.46 -2.99 1.74
CA GLY A 300 38.34 -1.95 1.19
C GLY A 300 37.73 -0.55 1.05
N GLY A 301 36.46 -0.37 1.40
CA GLY A 301 35.74 0.90 1.26
C GLY A 301 35.87 1.81 2.49
N LYS A 302 35.43 3.06 2.34
CA LYS A 302 35.24 3.99 3.47
C LYS A 302 33.91 3.69 4.15
N ILE A 303 33.87 3.44 5.45
CA ILE A 303 32.62 3.13 6.18
C ILE A 303 32.22 4.35 7.00
N VAL A 304 31.04 4.89 6.73
CA VAL A 304 30.39 5.93 7.53
C VAL A 304 29.43 5.23 8.48
N THR A 305 29.80 5.06 9.76
CA THR A 305 29.10 4.10 10.62
C THR A 305 27.74 4.60 11.10
N MET A 306 27.61 5.91 11.34
CA MET A 306 26.48 6.54 12.02
C MET A 306 26.22 6.01 13.44
N ARG A 307 27.18 5.30 14.05
CA ARG A 307 27.13 4.93 15.47
C ARG A 307 27.34 6.17 16.31
N ASP A 308 26.49 6.37 17.31
CA ASP A 308 26.54 7.53 18.21
C ASP A 308 26.68 8.88 17.47
N SER A 309 26.00 9.00 16.33
CA SER A 309 26.21 10.05 15.32
C SER A 309 25.93 11.50 15.77
N ARG A 310 25.37 11.67 16.97
CA ARG A 310 25.16 12.99 17.60
C ARG A 310 26.41 13.46 18.36
N ASN A 311 27.26 12.53 18.78
CA ASN A 311 28.43 12.81 19.60
C ASN A 311 29.75 12.52 18.86
N ILE A 312 29.76 11.53 17.95
CA ILE A 312 30.98 11.06 17.28
C ILE A 312 30.79 11.01 15.76
N GLN A 313 31.77 11.53 15.02
CA GLN A 313 31.90 11.35 13.58
C GLN A 313 32.85 10.18 13.28
N GLU A 314 32.36 8.94 13.42
CA GLU A 314 33.15 7.73 13.19
C GLU A 314 33.16 7.35 11.69
N VAL A 315 34.36 7.37 11.11
CA VAL A 315 34.62 6.93 9.73
C VAL A 315 35.78 5.94 9.73
N ILE A 316 35.57 4.76 9.15
CA ILE A 316 36.60 3.71 9.03
C ILE A 316 37.12 3.69 7.60
N GLU A 317 38.35 4.15 7.41
CA GLU A 317 39.05 4.06 6.13
C GLU A 317 39.58 2.64 5.88
N ASN A 318 39.54 2.18 4.62
CA ASN A 318 39.93 0.83 4.21
C ASN A 318 39.27 -0.25 5.10
N GLY A 319 37.95 -0.16 5.22
CA GLY A 319 37.13 -0.93 6.15
C GLY A 319 36.65 -2.28 5.60
N VAL A 320 36.19 -3.11 6.52
CA VAL A 320 35.51 -4.39 6.28
C VAL A 320 34.19 -4.39 7.03
N VAL A 321 33.10 -4.70 6.32
CA VAL A 321 31.82 -5.07 6.95
C VAL A 321 31.60 -6.56 6.70
N LEU A 322 31.63 -7.36 7.77
CA LEU A 322 31.33 -8.79 7.73
C LEU A 322 29.84 -8.99 8.05
N ILE A 323 29.14 -9.65 7.14
CA ILE A 323 27.73 -10.00 7.24
C ILE A 323 27.63 -11.51 7.40
N LYS A 324 26.83 -11.94 8.38
CA LYS A 324 26.43 -13.34 8.56
C LYS A 324 24.92 -13.44 8.48
N ASP A 325 24.44 -14.27 7.57
CA ASP A 325 23.03 -14.38 7.22
C ASP A 325 22.46 -13.00 6.82
N ASN A 326 21.66 -12.39 7.69
CA ASN A 326 21.04 -11.08 7.50
C ASN A 326 21.50 -10.00 8.49
N LYS A 327 22.54 -10.27 9.29
CA LYS A 327 23.05 -9.35 10.32
C LYS A 327 24.49 -8.95 10.05
N ILE A 328 24.82 -7.72 10.47
CA ILE A 328 26.20 -7.26 10.57
C ILE A 328 26.82 -8.02 11.75
N GLU A 329 27.86 -8.81 11.48
CA GLU A 329 28.58 -9.54 12.52
C GLU A 329 29.75 -8.71 13.07
N ARG A 330 30.54 -8.09 12.19
CA ARG A 330 31.69 -7.25 12.57
C ARG A 330 31.92 -6.12 11.58
N VAL A 331 32.52 -5.05 12.10
CA VAL A 331 32.91 -3.84 11.35
C VAL A 331 34.27 -3.41 11.88
N GLY A 332 35.24 -3.13 11.02
CA GLY A 332 36.60 -2.74 11.41
C GLY A 332 37.48 -2.50 10.18
N LYS A 333 38.78 -2.30 10.37
CA LYS A 333 39.73 -2.14 9.24
C LYS A 333 40.10 -3.49 8.63
N VAL A 334 40.57 -3.46 7.38
CA VAL A 334 41.27 -4.61 6.79
C VAL A 334 42.44 -5.02 7.70
N GLY A 335 42.51 -6.31 8.02
CA GLY A 335 43.49 -6.87 8.98
C GLY A 335 42.97 -7.02 10.42
N GLU A 336 41.95 -6.23 10.82
CA GLU A 336 41.31 -6.34 12.14
C GLU A 336 40.11 -7.31 12.11
N VAL A 337 39.41 -7.37 10.98
CA VAL A 337 38.26 -8.27 10.78
C VAL A 337 38.72 -9.52 10.02
N ALA A 338 38.67 -10.68 10.68
CA ALA A 338 38.89 -11.96 10.03
C ALA A 338 37.71 -12.29 9.09
N VAL A 339 37.99 -12.38 7.79
CA VAL A 339 37.00 -12.77 6.77
C VAL A 339 37.06 -14.30 6.59
N PRO A 340 35.95 -15.03 6.83
CA PRO A 340 35.90 -16.48 6.60
C PRO A 340 36.22 -16.87 5.15
N LYS A 341 36.83 -18.05 4.96
CA LYS A 341 37.26 -18.52 3.63
C LYS A 341 36.10 -18.75 2.66
N ASP A 342 34.93 -19.08 3.19
CA ASP A 342 33.69 -19.33 2.46
C ASP A 342 32.84 -18.05 2.28
N ALA A 343 33.31 -16.90 2.78
CA ALA A 343 32.60 -15.64 2.60
C ALA A 343 32.63 -15.19 1.13
N GLN A 344 31.50 -14.71 0.64
CA GLN A 344 31.45 -13.96 -0.62
C GLN A 344 32.11 -12.59 -0.40
N VAL A 345 33.32 -12.42 -0.93
CA VAL A 345 34.08 -11.17 -0.83
C VAL A 345 33.70 -10.23 -1.98
N ILE A 346 33.36 -8.99 -1.62
CA ILE A 346 32.95 -7.93 -2.54
C ILE A 346 33.91 -6.76 -2.34
N ASP A 347 34.72 -6.47 -3.35
CA ASP A 347 35.64 -5.33 -3.35
C ASP A 347 34.85 -4.02 -3.54
N VAL A 348 35.01 -3.12 -2.57
CA VAL A 348 34.39 -1.79 -2.56
C VAL A 348 35.45 -0.69 -2.41
N LYS A 349 36.69 -0.94 -2.82
CA LYS A 349 37.76 0.06 -2.81
C LYS A 349 37.39 1.30 -3.61
N GLY A 350 37.72 2.47 -3.05
CA GLY A 350 37.38 3.77 -3.64
C GLY A 350 35.90 4.16 -3.51
N LYS A 351 35.10 3.36 -2.79
CA LYS A 351 33.66 3.58 -2.54
C LYS A 351 33.41 3.92 -1.08
N THR A 352 32.24 4.48 -0.81
CA THR A 352 31.75 4.73 0.55
C THR A 352 30.58 3.81 0.87
N ILE A 353 30.60 3.22 2.06
CA ILE A 353 29.49 2.46 2.63
C ILE A 353 28.78 3.35 3.65
N ILE A 354 27.47 3.55 3.48
CA ILE A 354 26.58 4.20 4.44
C ILE A 354 25.51 3.21 4.91
N PRO A 355 24.84 3.43 6.07
CA PRO A 355 23.63 2.67 6.40
C PRO A 355 22.58 2.86 5.31
N GLY A 356 21.70 1.88 5.16
CA GLY A 356 20.56 1.97 4.23
C GLY A 356 19.74 3.23 4.49
N LEU A 357 19.33 3.93 3.42
CA LEU A 357 18.51 5.13 3.58
C LEU A 357 17.14 4.76 4.16
N VAL A 358 16.66 5.63 5.04
CA VAL A 358 15.35 5.55 5.70
C VAL A 358 14.53 6.76 5.26
N ASP A 359 13.58 6.53 4.37
CA ASP A 359 12.61 7.55 3.96
C ASP A 359 11.44 7.56 4.95
N ALA A 360 11.40 8.55 5.84
CA ALA A 360 10.42 8.60 6.93
C ALA A 360 9.02 9.04 6.47
N HIS A 361 8.91 9.57 5.25
CA HIS A 361 7.65 9.99 4.64
C HIS A 361 7.72 9.73 3.14
N ALA A 362 7.42 8.50 2.75
CA ALA A 362 7.31 8.09 1.36
C ALA A 362 5.85 8.11 0.90
N HIS A 363 5.63 8.06 -0.41
CA HIS A 363 4.36 7.63 -1.01
C HIS A 363 4.63 6.75 -2.23
N GLY A 364 3.69 5.87 -2.55
CA GLY A 364 3.72 5.11 -3.79
C GLY A 364 2.83 3.89 -3.77
N SER A 365 2.12 3.64 -4.87
CA SER A 365 1.24 2.49 -4.99
C SER A 365 1.99 1.17 -4.79
N GLN A 366 1.39 0.25 -4.03
CA GLN A 366 1.91 -1.11 -3.88
C GLN A 366 1.20 -2.09 -4.82
N GLY A 367 -0.02 -1.77 -5.24
CA GLY A 367 -0.75 -2.53 -6.24
C GLY A 367 -1.54 -1.65 -7.21
N SER A 368 -2.27 -2.32 -8.10
CA SER A 368 -3.21 -1.70 -9.04
C SER A 368 -4.46 -2.54 -9.07
N ASN A 369 -5.60 -1.98 -8.64
CA ASN A 369 -6.84 -2.73 -8.45
C ASN A 369 -6.62 -4.00 -7.58
N GLN A 370 -5.92 -3.87 -6.44
CA GLN A 370 -5.62 -4.96 -5.50
C GLN A 370 -4.59 -5.99 -5.98
N ILE A 371 -4.15 -5.92 -7.25
CA ILE A 371 -3.04 -6.73 -7.74
C ILE A 371 -1.73 -6.11 -7.28
N ILE A 372 -0.97 -6.84 -6.47
CA ILE A 372 0.40 -6.49 -6.09
C ILE A 372 1.34 -7.22 -7.07
N PRO A 373 2.04 -6.52 -7.98
CA PRO A 373 2.97 -7.17 -8.89
C PRO A 373 4.16 -7.75 -8.12
N ARG A 374 4.74 -8.87 -8.60
CA ARG A 374 5.95 -9.44 -7.99
C ARG A 374 7.16 -8.52 -8.18
N GLN A 375 7.16 -7.76 -9.26
CA GLN A 375 8.10 -6.69 -9.54
C GLN A 375 7.38 -5.34 -9.60
N ASN A 376 7.42 -4.60 -8.50
CA ASN A 376 6.98 -3.20 -8.47
C ASN A 376 8.16 -2.30 -8.85
N TRP A 377 8.11 -1.69 -10.05
CA TRP A 377 9.22 -0.90 -10.58
C TRP A 377 9.58 0.32 -9.72
N THR A 378 8.61 0.91 -9.01
CA THR A 378 8.86 2.03 -8.07
C THR A 378 9.75 1.56 -6.91
N GLN A 379 9.51 0.36 -6.39
CA GLN A 379 10.26 -0.22 -5.28
C GLN A 379 11.66 -0.69 -5.71
N TYR A 380 11.80 -1.12 -6.97
CA TYR A 380 13.10 -1.41 -7.56
C TYR A 380 13.93 -0.13 -7.73
N SER A 381 13.31 0.97 -8.17
CA SER A 381 13.98 2.27 -8.25
C SER A 381 14.41 2.76 -6.85
N ASN A 382 13.53 2.69 -5.85
CA ASN A 382 13.87 3.01 -4.45
C ASN A 382 15.11 2.24 -3.97
N LEU A 383 15.13 0.92 -4.16
CA LEU A 383 16.28 0.10 -3.80
C LEU A 383 17.52 0.45 -4.62
N ALA A 384 17.39 0.76 -5.91
CA ALA A 384 18.51 1.16 -6.76
C ALA A 384 19.17 2.48 -6.33
N PHE A 385 18.41 3.36 -5.71
CA PHE A 385 18.88 4.58 -5.05
C PHE A 385 19.24 4.36 -3.56
N GLY A 386 19.24 3.12 -3.07
CA GLY A 386 19.71 2.80 -1.72
C GLY A 386 18.70 3.05 -0.60
N VAL A 387 17.43 3.32 -0.93
CA VAL A 387 16.33 3.36 0.04
C VAL A 387 16.01 1.94 0.46
N THR A 388 16.33 1.60 1.72
CA THR A 388 16.14 0.24 2.27
C THR A 388 14.97 0.16 3.24
N THR A 389 14.44 1.30 3.69
CA THR A 389 13.26 1.39 4.55
C THR A 389 12.42 2.58 4.13
N ILE A 390 11.11 2.39 4.06
CA ILE A 390 10.11 3.43 3.84
C ILE A 390 9.08 3.41 4.97
N HIS A 391 8.63 4.59 5.38
CA HIS A 391 7.38 4.77 6.10
C HIS A 391 6.43 5.60 5.23
N ASP A 392 5.34 4.98 4.77
CA ASP A 392 4.33 5.62 3.94
C ASP A 392 3.12 6.02 4.80
N PRO A 393 2.90 7.31 5.07
CA PRO A 393 1.88 7.73 6.00
C PRO A 393 0.51 7.93 5.32
N SER A 394 0.32 7.52 4.06
CA SER A 394 -0.98 7.52 3.40
C SER A 394 -1.03 6.57 2.19
N ASN A 395 -1.61 5.37 2.37
CA ASN A 395 -1.74 4.39 1.29
C ASN A 395 -3.06 3.58 1.36
N ASN A 396 -3.29 2.72 0.38
CA ASN A 396 -4.34 1.71 0.44
C ASN A 396 -3.96 0.64 1.48
N THR A 397 -4.79 0.50 2.52
CA THR A 397 -4.57 -0.44 3.64
C THR A 397 -4.32 -1.88 3.17
N THR A 398 -5.19 -2.40 2.30
CA THR A 398 -5.14 -3.79 1.85
C THR A 398 -3.89 -4.09 1.02
N GLU A 399 -3.47 -3.14 0.17
CA GLU A 399 -2.30 -3.32 -0.70
C GLU A 399 -0.99 -3.17 0.09
N ILE A 400 -0.86 -2.13 0.93
CA ILE A 400 0.44 -1.85 1.56
C ILE A 400 0.81 -2.84 2.68
N PHE A 401 -0.17 -3.27 3.48
CA PHE A 401 0.12 -4.25 4.54
C PHE A 401 0.38 -5.64 3.94
N SER A 402 -0.35 -6.03 2.90
CA SER A 402 -0.05 -7.26 2.16
C SER A 402 1.34 -7.22 1.51
N ALA A 403 1.71 -6.10 0.88
CA ALA A 403 3.05 -5.91 0.31
C ALA A 403 4.14 -5.96 1.39
N SER A 404 3.92 -5.37 2.56
CA SER A 404 4.85 -5.44 3.69
C SER A 404 5.08 -6.88 4.16
N GLU A 405 4.02 -7.68 4.27
CA GLU A 405 4.12 -9.10 4.63
C GLU A 405 4.83 -9.93 3.56
N MET A 406 4.48 -9.72 2.27
CA MET A 406 5.13 -10.37 1.14
C MET A 406 6.63 -10.01 1.05
N GLN A 407 6.99 -8.76 1.32
CA GLN A 407 8.38 -8.29 1.36
C GLN A 407 9.15 -9.00 2.47
N ARG A 408 8.58 -9.06 3.68
CA ARG A 408 9.19 -9.75 4.83
C ARG A 408 9.33 -11.24 4.61
N ALA A 409 8.42 -11.86 3.85
CA ALA A 409 8.47 -13.26 3.46
C ALA A 409 9.43 -13.53 2.27
N GLY A 410 10.04 -12.49 1.67
CA GLY A 410 10.94 -12.61 0.53
C GLY A 410 10.24 -12.91 -0.80
N MET A 411 8.93 -12.71 -0.88
CA MET A 411 8.12 -12.96 -2.08
C MET A 411 8.22 -11.83 -3.10
N ILE A 412 8.40 -10.59 -2.61
CA ILE A 412 8.63 -9.42 -3.44
C ILE A 412 9.91 -8.71 -3.02
N ARG A 413 10.55 -8.03 -3.97
CA ARG A 413 11.73 -7.21 -3.72
C ARG A 413 11.32 -5.75 -3.57
N ALA A 414 11.46 -5.24 -2.35
CA ALA A 414 11.15 -3.86 -1.98
C ALA A 414 11.96 -3.45 -0.73
N PRO A 415 12.05 -2.15 -0.43
CA PRO A 415 12.46 -1.66 0.89
C PRO A 415 11.63 -2.29 2.00
N ARG A 416 12.06 -2.20 3.26
CA ARG A 416 11.18 -2.50 4.40
C ARG A 416 10.01 -1.52 4.39
N ILE A 417 8.80 -2.05 4.40
CA ILE A 417 7.58 -1.25 4.25
C ILE A 417 6.89 -1.11 5.60
N TYR A 418 6.77 0.13 6.05
CA TYR A 418 5.91 0.52 7.17
C TYR A 418 4.90 1.55 6.67
N SER A 419 3.70 1.54 7.22
CA SER A 419 2.66 2.46 6.78
C SER A 419 1.61 2.68 7.85
N THR A 420 0.92 3.81 7.73
CA THR A 420 -0.31 4.09 8.46
C THR A 420 -1.55 3.45 7.79
N GLY A 421 -1.41 2.94 6.56
CA GLY A 421 -2.53 2.57 5.69
C GLY A 421 -3.35 3.80 5.30
N THR A 422 -4.66 3.63 5.21
CA THR A 422 -5.56 4.75 4.91
C THR A 422 -5.65 5.72 6.08
N ILE A 423 -5.48 7.01 5.77
CA ILE A 423 -5.49 8.12 6.73
C ILE A 423 -6.78 8.21 7.55
N LEU A 424 -6.70 8.83 8.73
CA LEU A 424 -7.88 9.17 9.54
C LEU A 424 -8.35 10.59 9.18
N TYR A 425 -9.06 10.73 8.05
CA TYR A 425 -9.38 12.03 7.47
C TYR A 425 -10.55 12.73 8.18
N GLY A 426 -10.38 14.00 8.55
CA GLY A 426 -11.42 14.84 9.16
C GLY A 426 -12.44 15.48 8.19
N ALA A 427 -12.33 15.28 6.88
CA ALA A 427 -13.25 15.82 5.86
C ALA A 427 -13.97 14.72 5.08
N GLU A 428 -14.95 15.09 4.24
CA GLU A 428 -15.67 14.14 3.39
C GLU A 428 -14.74 13.51 2.36
N SER A 429 -14.67 12.18 2.40
CA SER A 429 -13.95 11.36 1.43
C SER A 429 -14.40 9.92 1.59
N LEU A 430 -14.99 9.39 0.52
CA LEU A 430 -15.46 8.01 0.47
C LEU A 430 -14.30 7.06 0.81
N GLY A 431 -14.48 6.27 1.86
CA GLY A 431 -13.49 5.27 2.30
C GLY A 431 -12.29 5.82 3.08
N ALA A 432 -12.19 7.12 3.35
CA ALA A 432 -11.11 7.72 4.16
C ALA A 432 -11.59 8.54 5.37
N LYS A 433 -12.81 9.09 5.33
CA LYS A 433 -13.36 9.89 6.44
C LYS A 433 -13.44 9.10 7.74
N ALA A 434 -12.88 9.66 8.81
CA ALA A 434 -12.94 9.14 10.17
C ALA A 434 -13.74 10.11 11.06
N ILE A 435 -14.96 9.70 11.44
CA ILE A 435 -15.79 10.47 12.36
C ILE A 435 -15.31 10.23 13.78
N ILE A 436 -14.95 11.32 14.47
CA ILE A 436 -14.46 11.27 15.84
C ILE A 436 -15.24 12.31 16.65
N ASN A 437 -16.24 11.86 17.40
CA ASN A 437 -17.00 12.71 18.32
C ASN A 437 -16.56 12.49 19.77
N ASN A 438 -16.05 11.30 20.08
CA ASN A 438 -15.64 10.89 21.42
C ASN A 438 -14.45 9.91 21.37
N TYR A 439 -13.96 9.53 22.54
CA TYR A 439 -12.82 8.63 22.68
C TYR A 439 -13.05 7.25 22.06
N ASP A 440 -14.26 6.71 22.13
CA ASP A 440 -14.57 5.38 21.59
C ASP A 440 -14.53 5.37 20.06
N ASP A 441 -14.96 6.47 19.41
CA ASP A 441 -14.79 6.65 17.96
C ASP A 441 -13.31 6.67 17.56
N ALA A 442 -12.48 7.40 18.31
CA ALA A 442 -11.03 7.41 18.09
C ALA A 442 -10.44 6.00 18.29
N LEU A 443 -10.79 5.32 19.38
CA LEU A 443 -10.33 3.97 19.67
C LEU A 443 -10.75 2.98 18.58
N PHE A 444 -11.97 3.09 18.06
CA PHE A 444 -12.46 2.28 16.93
C PHE A 444 -11.56 2.44 15.71
N HIS A 445 -11.27 3.67 15.29
CA HIS A 445 -10.45 3.92 14.10
C HIS A 445 -9.00 3.48 14.28
N LEU A 446 -8.41 3.66 15.45
CA LEU A 446 -7.03 3.22 15.69
C LEU A 446 -6.94 1.69 15.81
N GLN A 447 -7.94 1.06 16.43
CA GLN A 447 -7.99 -0.40 16.52
C GLN A 447 -8.12 -1.03 15.13
N ARG A 448 -8.96 -0.49 14.22
CA ARG A 448 -9.07 -1.03 12.85
C ARG A 448 -7.72 -1.06 12.11
N MET A 449 -6.93 0.00 12.28
CA MET A 449 -5.63 0.10 11.61
C MET A 449 -4.62 -0.84 12.27
N LYS A 450 -4.63 -0.93 13.59
CA LYS A 450 -3.81 -1.88 14.34
C LYS A 450 -4.14 -3.34 13.97
N ASP A 451 -5.41 -3.67 13.81
CA ASP A 451 -5.87 -5.01 13.39
C ASP A 451 -5.37 -5.37 11.98
N SER A 452 -5.13 -4.36 11.14
CA SER A 452 -4.56 -4.53 9.78
C SER A 452 -3.03 -4.61 9.76
N GLY A 453 -2.36 -4.37 10.89
CA GLY A 453 -0.89 -4.42 11.00
C GLY A 453 -0.20 -3.06 11.14
N ALA A 454 -0.95 -1.96 11.29
CA ALA A 454 -0.36 -0.63 11.42
C ALA A 454 0.42 -0.44 12.74
N ILE A 455 1.62 0.14 12.64
CA ILE A 455 2.44 0.59 13.79
C ILE A 455 2.31 2.09 14.05
N SER A 456 1.66 2.80 13.14
CA SER A 456 1.40 4.22 13.16
C SER A 456 0.02 4.51 12.54
N VAL A 457 -0.57 5.66 12.83
CA VAL A 457 -1.74 6.20 12.09
C VAL A 457 -1.49 7.66 11.70
N LYS A 458 -2.08 8.11 10.59
CA LYS A 458 -2.04 9.52 10.18
C LYS A 458 -3.31 10.24 10.62
N SER A 459 -3.15 11.16 11.57
CA SER A 459 -4.19 12.13 11.98
C SER A 459 -4.26 13.24 10.93
N TYR A 460 -5.18 13.10 9.96
CA TYR A 460 -5.18 13.94 8.76
C TYR A 460 -6.30 14.98 8.82
N ASN A 461 -5.92 16.26 8.97
CA ASN A 461 -6.83 17.40 8.92
C ASN A 461 -8.11 17.27 9.78
N GLN A 462 -8.00 16.65 10.96
CA GLN A 462 -9.08 16.64 11.95
C GLN A 462 -9.36 18.07 12.43
N PRO A 463 -10.58 18.61 12.23
CA PRO A 463 -10.84 20.04 12.41
C PRO A 463 -10.73 20.48 13.87
N GLY A 464 -11.25 19.68 14.80
CA GLY A 464 -11.22 19.94 16.23
C GLY A 464 -9.92 19.48 16.90
N ARG A 465 -9.36 20.33 17.78
CA ARG A 465 -8.25 19.91 18.66
C ARG A 465 -8.66 18.77 19.61
N SER A 466 -9.91 18.78 20.08
CA SER A 466 -10.47 17.70 20.91
C SER A 466 -10.40 16.34 20.22
N GLN A 467 -10.68 16.27 18.91
CA GLN A 467 -10.61 15.05 18.11
C GLN A 467 -9.17 14.53 18.02
N ARG A 468 -8.20 15.42 17.77
CA ARG A 468 -6.77 15.06 17.75
C ARG A 468 -6.29 14.55 19.11
N GLN A 469 -6.74 15.15 20.21
CA GLN A 469 -6.43 14.67 21.57
C GLN A 469 -7.03 13.29 21.86
N GLN A 470 -8.24 13.00 21.37
CA GLN A 470 -8.85 11.66 21.46
C GLN A 470 -8.05 10.61 20.67
N ILE A 471 -7.61 10.94 19.45
CA ILE A 471 -6.69 10.11 18.65
C ILE A 471 -5.41 9.81 19.43
N LEU A 472 -4.77 10.84 20.00
CA LEU A 472 -3.53 10.66 20.76
C LEU A 472 -3.72 9.81 22.01
N ALA A 473 -4.84 9.99 22.73
CA ALA A 473 -5.19 9.17 23.88
C ALA A 473 -5.40 7.70 23.49
N ALA A 474 -6.11 7.44 22.39
CA ALA A 474 -6.28 6.09 21.86
C ALA A 474 -4.93 5.51 21.38
N GLY A 475 -4.07 6.36 20.79
CA GLY A 475 -2.72 6.01 20.35
C GLY A 475 -1.87 5.47 21.50
N ARG A 476 -1.84 6.21 22.61
CA ARG A 476 -1.16 5.81 23.87
C ARG A 476 -1.74 4.51 24.44
N LYS A 477 -3.07 4.36 24.43
CA LYS A 477 -3.74 3.13 24.92
C LYS A 477 -3.33 1.90 24.12
N LEU A 478 -3.18 2.05 22.81
CA LEU A 478 -2.87 0.95 21.89
C LEU A 478 -1.37 0.76 21.63
N GLY A 479 -0.52 1.69 22.05
CA GLY A 479 0.91 1.67 21.77
C GLY A 479 1.23 1.87 20.29
N ILE A 480 0.45 2.73 19.61
CA ILE A 480 0.60 3.05 18.18
C ILE A 480 1.04 4.51 18.01
N MET A 481 1.98 4.76 17.10
CA MET A 481 2.46 6.11 16.80
C MET A 481 1.35 6.93 16.12
N VAL A 482 1.37 8.25 16.32
CA VAL A 482 0.39 9.16 15.69
C VAL A 482 1.16 10.27 15.01
N VAL A 483 1.24 10.18 13.68
CA VAL A 483 1.81 11.22 12.84
C VAL A 483 0.70 12.15 12.33
N PRO A 484 0.89 13.47 12.33
CA PRO A 484 -0.09 14.42 11.81
C PRO A 484 0.12 14.67 10.32
N GLU A 485 -0.91 15.20 9.66
CA GLU A 485 -0.73 16.00 8.44
C GLU A 485 -0.34 17.44 8.82
N GLY A 486 0.76 17.95 8.28
CA GLY A 486 1.20 19.33 8.49
C GLY A 486 0.18 20.35 7.98
N GLY A 487 -0.50 20.08 6.86
CA GLY A 487 -1.69 20.84 6.44
C GLY A 487 -1.48 22.33 6.17
N GLY A 488 -0.22 22.80 6.08
CA GLY A 488 0.13 24.18 5.73
C GLY A 488 -0.40 25.27 6.68
N LYS A 489 -0.71 24.94 7.94
CA LYS A 489 -1.30 25.89 8.91
C LYS A 489 -0.48 25.98 10.18
N PHE A 490 0.23 27.10 10.35
CA PHE A 490 1.17 27.31 11.45
C PHE A 490 0.55 27.08 12.83
N GLN A 491 -0.61 27.69 13.10
CA GLN A 491 -1.30 27.56 14.38
C GLN A 491 -1.73 26.12 14.66
N GLN A 492 -2.14 25.38 13.62
CA GLN A 492 -2.48 23.97 13.75
C GLN A 492 -1.22 23.15 14.10
N ASN A 493 -0.09 23.39 13.43
CA ASN A 493 1.18 22.71 13.71
C ASN A 493 1.67 22.96 15.13
N LEU A 494 1.54 24.19 15.64
CA LEU A 494 1.88 24.49 17.03
C LEU A 494 1.04 23.68 18.01
N THR A 495 -0.26 23.52 17.75
CA THR A 495 -1.08 22.65 18.60
C THR A 495 -0.67 21.19 18.49
N MET A 496 -0.30 20.68 17.32
CA MET A 496 0.17 19.29 17.14
C MET A 496 1.44 19.00 17.94
N LEU A 497 2.38 19.95 17.94
CA LEU A 497 3.60 19.94 18.75
C LEU A 497 3.28 19.87 20.24
N VAL A 498 2.43 20.78 20.74
CA VAL A 498 2.05 20.84 22.16
C VAL A 498 1.21 19.62 22.58
N ASP A 499 0.40 19.08 21.67
CA ASP A 499 -0.46 17.93 21.91
C ASP A 499 0.34 16.63 22.08
N GLY A 500 1.56 16.58 21.56
CA GLY A 500 2.47 15.44 21.66
C GLY A 500 2.19 14.38 20.60
N HIS A 501 1.99 14.78 19.34
CA HIS A 501 2.14 13.86 18.20
C HIS A 501 3.57 13.32 18.12
N THR A 502 3.81 12.26 17.34
CA THR A 502 5.14 11.62 17.22
C THR A 502 6.19 12.57 16.61
N GLY A 503 5.80 13.32 15.59
CA GLY A 503 6.62 14.35 14.93
C GLY A 503 5.75 15.24 14.06
N LEU A 504 6.33 16.22 13.39
CA LEU A 504 5.65 16.97 12.33
C LEU A 504 6.04 16.42 10.96
N GLU A 505 5.03 16.02 10.20
CA GLU A 505 5.16 15.79 8.77
C GLU A 505 4.92 17.10 8.00
N HIS A 506 5.71 17.31 6.95
CA HIS A 506 5.79 18.53 6.15
C HIS A 506 6.34 19.75 6.88
N SER A 507 6.77 20.72 6.08
CA SER A 507 7.36 21.96 6.56
C SER A 507 6.37 22.85 7.31
N LEU A 508 6.85 23.71 8.20
CA LEU A 508 6.02 24.84 8.65
C LEU A 508 5.75 25.80 7.48
N PRO A 509 4.57 26.44 7.41
CA PRO A 509 4.25 27.42 6.37
C PRO A 509 4.86 28.81 6.69
N ILE A 510 6.06 28.85 7.27
CA ILE A 510 6.82 30.05 7.58
C ILE A 510 8.28 29.85 7.20
N ALA A 511 8.94 30.92 6.76
CA ALA A 511 10.35 30.85 6.37
C ALA A 511 11.29 30.64 7.56
N ARG A 512 10.94 31.19 8.75
CA ARG A 512 11.82 31.21 9.93
C ARG A 512 11.00 31.15 11.21
N GLY A 513 11.46 30.37 12.18
CA GLY A 513 11.01 30.47 13.56
C GLY A 513 12.00 31.22 14.45
N TYR A 514 11.48 31.90 15.47
CA TYR A 514 12.27 32.65 16.43
C TYR A 514 12.66 31.79 17.65
N GLY A 515 13.36 32.40 18.61
CA GLY A 515 13.93 31.70 19.75
C GLY A 515 12.89 31.05 20.68
N ASP A 516 11.69 31.62 20.75
CA ASP A 516 10.54 31.07 21.49
C ASP A 516 10.05 29.74 20.87
N LEU A 517 9.79 29.72 19.56
CA LEU A 517 9.37 28.53 18.85
C LEU A 517 10.45 27.44 18.89
N THR A 518 11.71 27.83 18.65
CA THR A 518 12.85 26.90 18.64
C THR A 518 13.05 26.22 19.99
N LYS A 519 12.98 27.00 21.09
CA LYS A 519 13.08 26.46 22.46
C LYS A 519 11.88 25.59 22.81
N LEU A 520 10.67 25.99 22.43
CA LEU A 520 9.46 25.19 22.63
C LEU A 520 9.57 23.83 21.93
N TRP A 521 10.02 23.83 20.67
CA TRP A 521 10.18 22.62 19.87
C TRP A 521 11.21 21.67 20.47
N ALA A 522 12.39 22.18 20.80
CA ALA A 522 13.45 21.38 21.43
C ALA A 522 12.98 20.77 22.77
N ALA A 523 12.24 21.54 23.58
CA ALA A 523 11.71 21.06 24.85
C ALA A 523 10.63 19.98 24.68
N ALA A 524 9.83 20.03 23.62
CA ALA A 524 8.75 19.08 23.36
C ALA A 524 9.24 17.69 22.95
N LYS A 525 10.51 17.53 22.55
CA LYS A 525 11.08 16.29 21.99
C LYS A 525 10.26 15.78 20.79
N PHE A 526 9.93 16.71 19.90
CA PHE A 526 9.07 16.50 18.75
C PHE A 526 9.91 16.47 17.48
N ASP A 527 9.89 15.37 16.74
CA ASP A 527 10.74 15.21 15.55
C ASP A 527 10.18 15.97 14.35
N TYR A 528 11.02 16.22 13.34
CA TYR A 528 10.64 17.00 12.16
C TYR A 528 11.00 16.28 10.84
N THR A 529 9.96 15.94 10.07
CA THR A 529 10.06 15.42 8.70
C THR A 529 9.56 16.49 7.72
N PRO A 530 10.39 17.48 7.35
CA PRO A 530 9.95 18.67 6.60
C PRO A 530 9.48 18.41 5.18
N THR A 531 9.82 17.25 4.60
CA THR A 531 9.59 16.91 3.18
C THR A 531 10.00 18.07 2.27
N PHE A 532 11.29 18.42 2.26
CA PHE A 532 11.79 19.65 1.62
C PHE A 532 11.40 19.76 0.13
N ILE A 533 11.29 18.63 -0.56
CA ILE A 533 10.87 18.58 -1.96
C ILE A 533 9.44 19.07 -2.18
N VAL A 534 8.56 19.05 -1.16
CA VAL A 534 7.20 19.62 -1.20
C VAL A 534 6.98 20.71 -0.14
N SER A 535 8.02 21.48 0.19
CA SER A 535 7.94 22.54 1.19
C SER A 535 6.86 23.59 0.86
N TYR A 536 6.09 24.02 1.86
CA TYR A 536 5.08 25.07 1.73
C TYR A 536 5.71 26.46 1.54
N GLY A 537 4.91 27.46 1.16
CA GLY A 537 5.29 28.88 1.22
C GLY A 537 6.00 29.46 -0.02
N GLY A 538 6.13 28.69 -1.10
CA GLY A 538 6.71 29.13 -2.38
C GLY A 538 6.86 27.95 -3.35
N LEU A 539 7.72 28.08 -4.37
CA LEU A 539 8.10 26.93 -5.20
C LEU A 539 8.86 25.90 -4.36
N MET A 540 8.62 24.62 -4.59
CA MET A 540 9.09 23.54 -3.74
C MET A 540 10.45 23.02 -4.21
N GLY A 541 11.06 22.12 -3.44
CA GLY A 541 12.36 21.53 -3.82
C GLY A 541 12.27 20.66 -5.07
N GLU A 542 11.15 19.99 -5.31
CA GLU A 542 10.92 19.20 -6.53
C GLU A 542 11.05 20.07 -7.80
N GLU A 543 10.38 21.23 -7.85
CA GLU A 543 10.47 22.13 -9.00
C GLU A 543 11.87 22.69 -9.18
N TYR A 544 12.61 22.95 -8.09
CA TYR A 544 14.00 23.38 -8.17
C TYR A 544 14.86 22.32 -8.86
N TRP A 545 14.70 21.05 -8.50
CA TRP A 545 15.50 19.99 -9.11
C TRP A 545 15.12 19.71 -10.54
N TYR A 546 13.85 19.85 -10.92
CA TYR A 546 13.52 19.91 -12.33
C TYR A 546 14.26 21.07 -12.98
N ASP A 547 14.06 22.32 -12.53
CA ASP A 547 14.64 23.52 -13.15
C ASP A 547 16.15 23.32 -13.40
N ARG A 548 16.89 22.96 -12.34
CA ARG A 548 18.35 22.92 -12.34
C ARG A 548 18.99 21.65 -12.89
N THR A 549 18.23 20.59 -13.18
CA THR A 549 18.82 19.31 -13.61
C THR A 549 18.06 18.68 -14.77
N GLU A 550 18.78 17.88 -15.57
CA GLU A 550 18.18 17.12 -16.66
C GLU A 550 17.62 15.79 -16.16
N VAL A 551 16.56 15.82 -15.34
CA VAL A 551 16.00 14.62 -14.69
C VAL A 551 15.61 13.54 -15.70
N TRP A 552 15.04 13.91 -16.85
CA TRP A 552 14.71 13.01 -17.97
C TRP A 552 15.92 12.38 -18.67
N LYS A 553 17.15 12.79 -18.31
CA LYS A 553 18.38 12.16 -18.80
C LYS A 553 19.10 11.36 -17.71
N ASN A 554 18.56 11.27 -16.50
CA ASN A 554 19.22 10.54 -15.42
C ASN A 554 19.21 9.02 -15.72
N PRO A 555 20.36 8.41 -16.07
CA PRO A 555 20.39 7.02 -16.51
C PRO A 555 20.25 6.03 -15.34
N ARG A 556 20.23 6.49 -14.09
CA ARG A 556 19.96 5.65 -12.91
C ARG A 556 18.46 5.54 -12.68
N LEU A 557 17.74 6.67 -12.77
CA LEU A 557 16.29 6.72 -12.66
C LEU A 557 15.61 5.93 -13.80
N LEU A 558 16.05 6.16 -15.04
CA LEU A 558 15.47 5.53 -16.23
C LEU A 558 15.73 4.01 -16.36
N ARG A 559 16.49 3.40 -15.43
CA ARG A 559 16.63 1.93 -15.39
C ARG A 559 15.32 1.24 -15.02
N TYR A 560 14.53 1.87 -14.18
CA TYR A 560 13.35 1.25 -13.58
C TYR A 560 12.11 2.15 -13.64
N THR A 561 12.27 3.46 -13.86
CA THR A 561 11.11 4.35 -14.06
C THR A 561 10.82 4.50 -15.56
N PRO A 562 9.58 4.25 -16.02
CA PRO A 562 9.21 4.41 -17.42
C PRO A 562 9.36 5.87 -17.89
N HIS A 563 9.82 6.06 -19.13
CA HIS A 563 9.99 7.39 -19.74
C HIS A 563 8.70 8.23 -19.69
N TYR A 564 7.54 7.65 -19.98
CA TYR A 564 6.26 8.37 -19.95
C TYR A 564 5.88 8.91 -18.55
N VAL A 565 6.46 8.38 -17.47
CA VAL A 565 6.29 8.89 -16.08
C VAL A 565 7.23 10.08 -15.80
N VAL A 566 8.39 10.12 -16.45
CA VAL A 566 9.45 11.12 -16.20
C VAL A 566 9.34 12.30 -17.15
N ASP A 567 9.23 12.03 -18.45
CA ASP A 567 9.45 13.00 -19.53
C ASP A 567 8.46 14.17 -19.46
N GLY A 568 7.16 13.86 -19.35
CA GLY A 568 6.10 14.88 -19.35
C GLY A 568 6.21 15.92 -18.23
N ARG A 569 6.78 15.53 -17.08
CA ARG A 569 6.95 16.40 -15.90
C ARG A 569 8.32 17.08 -15.83
N SER A 570 9.34 16.56 -16.53
CA SER A 570 10.72 17.03 -16.35
C SER A 570 11.31 17.72 -17.58
N ILE A 571 10.86 17.42 -18.81
CA ILE A 571 11.32 18.11 -20.02
C ILE A 571 10.77 19.54 -20.05
N ARG A 572 9.45 19.68 -19.90
CA ARG A 572 8.74 20.96 -19.92
C ARG A 572 8.53 21.43 -18.49
N ARG A 573 9.47 22.23 -17.98
CA ARG A 573 9.53 22.61 -16.57
C ARG A 573 9.52 24.12 -16.37
N PRO A 574 8.79 24.62 -15.37
CA PRO A 574 8.91 26.02 -14.95
C PRO A 574 10.31 26.32 -14.44
N THR A 575 10.79 27.55 -14.68
CA THR A 575 12.05 28.05 -14.13
C THR A 575 11.81 29.32 -13.33
N ALA A 576 12.53 29.52 -12.23
CA ALA A 576 12.42 30.74 -11.44
C ALA A 576 13.77 31.20 -10.86
N PRO A 577 13.89 32.47 -10.42
CA PRO A 577 15.03 32.90 -9.59
C PRO A 577 15.06 32.17 -8.26
N ASP A 578 16.25 31.97 -7.68
CA ASP A 578 16.44 31.17 -6.46
C ASP A 578 15.60 31.65 -5.26
N ASN A 579 15.33 32.96 -5.17
CA ASN A 579 14.52 33.52 -4.07
C ASN A 579 13.01 33.18 -4.15
N GLN A 580 12.54 32.52 -5.21
CA GLN A 580 11.16 32.03 -5.32
C GLN A 580 11.01 30.59 -4.79
N TYR A 581 12.11 29.89 -4.56
CA TYR A 581 12.10 28.53 -4.04
C TYR A 581 12.20 28.53 -2.51
N ASN A 582 11.14 28.16 -1.82
CA ASN A 582 11.08 28.30 -0.36
C ASN A 582 11.82 27.20 0.40
N HIS A 583 12.12 26.06 -0.25
CA HIS A 583 12.84 24.95 0.39
C HIS A 583 14.19 25.37 1.00
N PHE A 584 14.85 26.39 0.46
CA PHE A 584 16.08 26.96 1.03
C PHE A 584 15.88 27.51 2.45
N GLU A 585 14.84 28.32 2.69
CA GLU A 585 14.59 28.90 4.02
C GLU A 585 14.08 27.82 4.99
N VAL A 586 13.25 26.90 4.52
CA VAL A 586 12.80 25.75 5.32
C VAL A 586 14.00 24.90 5.77
N ALA A 587 14.95 24.61 4.88
CA ALA A 587 16.16 23.87 5.20
C ALA A 587 17.07 24.61 6.18
N LYS A 588 17.23 25.94 6.04
CA LYS A 588 17.98 26.77 7.01
C LYS A 588 17.36 26.73 8.40
N TYR A 589 16.04 26.82 8.49
CA TYR A 589 15.39 26.75 9.80
C TYR A 589 15.42 25.33 10.38
N ALA A 590 15.26 24.30 9.56
CA ALA A 590 15.46 22.91 9.97
C ALA A 590 16.89 22.69 10.52
N LYS A 591 17.90 23.35 9.96
CA LYS A 591 19.27 23.33 10.49
C LYS A 591 19.35 23.94 11.88
N THR A 592 18.72 25.09 12.11
CA THR A 592 18.63 25.72 13.44
C THR A 592 17.97 24.79 14.47
N LEU A 593 16.89 24.10 14.10
CA LEU A 593 16.24 23.10 14.95
C LEU A 593 17.18 21.92 15.24
N SER A 594 17.83 21.37 14.22
CA SER A 594 18.82 20.28 14.37
C SER A 594 19.97 20.64 15.30
N ASP A 595 20.52 21.85 15.18
CA ASP A 595 21.60 22.34 16.07
C ASP A 595 21.12 22.54 17.51
N SER A 596 19.81 22.75 17.69
CA SER A 596 19.17 22.84 19.01
C SER A 596 18.75 21.47 19.58
N GLY A 597 19.14 20.37 18.92
CA GLY A 597 18.91 19.00 19.38
C GLY A 597 17.62 18.34 18.88
N VAL A 598 16.86 18.99 17.98
CA VAL A 598 15.68 18.40 17.34
C VAL A 598 16.11 17.38 16.29
N SER A 599 15.44 16.23 16.23
CA SER A 599 15.67 15.28 15.14
C SER A 599 15.07 15.82 13.84
N VAL A 600 15.88 15.85 12.78
CA VAL A 600 15.44 16.23 11.43
C VAL A 600 15.82 15.11 10.48
N GLN A 601 14.82 14.52 9.83
CA GLN A 601 14.97 13.38 8.94
C GLN A 601 14.36 13.67 7.58
N ILE A 602 14.83 12.94 6.55
CA ILE A 602 14.31 13.10 5.19
C ILE A 602 12.90 12.52 5.06
N GLY A 603 12.13 13.09 4.15
CA GLY A 603 10.85 12.56 3.70
C GLY A 603 10.64 12.89 2.23
N ALA A 604 10.81 11.92 1.33
CA ALA A 604 10.82 12.21 -0.10
C ALA A 604 9.41 12.33 -0.72
N HIS A 605 8.37 12.07 0.07
CA HIS A 605 6.94 12.26 -0.23
C HIS A 605 6.45 11.49 -1.47
N GLY A 606 7.23 10.52 -1.97
CA GLY A 606 6.91 9.72 -3.16
C GLY A 606 7.23 10.40 -4.49
N GLN A 607 7.85 11.59 -4.47
CA GLN A 607 8.44 12.18 -5.66
C GLN A 607 9.62 11.33 -6.14
N ARG A 608 9.76 11.23 -7.47
CA ARG A 608 10.92 10.64 -8.19
C ARG A 608 11.57 9.46 -7.47
N GLU A 609 11.09 8.28 -7.82
CA GLU A 609 11.23 6.99 -7.14
C GLU A 609 12.68 6.72 -6.67
N GLY A 610 12.97 7.05 -5.40
CA GLY A 610 14.27 6.93 -4.76
C GLY A 610 15.22 8.11 -4.99
N LEU A 611 15.17 8.76 -6.16
CA LEU A 611 15.98 9.93 -6.47
C LEU A 611 15.68 11.12 -5.54
N ALA A 612 14.40 11.34 -5.20
CA ALA A 612 14.05 12.46 -4.31
C ALA A 612 14.58 12.29 -2.88
N SER A 613 14.85 11.06 -2.41
CA SER A 613 15.52 10.86 -1.12
C SER A 613 16.94 11.45 -1.12
N HIS A 614 17.62 11.46 -2.27
CA HIS A 614 18.90 12.17 -2.42
C HIS A 614 18.72 13.67 -2.53
N TRP A 615 17.66 14.13 -3.20
CA TRP A 615 17.31 15.55 -3.25
C TRP A 615 17.08 16.15 -1.86
N GLU A 616 16.41 15.42 -0.97
CA GLU A 616 16.27 15.81 0.45
C GLU A 616 17.65 16.02 1.10
N LEU A 617 18.59 15.10 0.94
CA LEU A 617 19.96 15.24 1.47
C LEU A 617 20.69 16.47 0.90
N TRP A 618 20.50 16.74 -0.39
CA TRP A 618 21.12 17.87 -1.07
C TRP A 618 20.50 19.20 -0.62
N ILE A 619 19.19 19.23 -0.38
CA ILE A 619 18.49 20.39 0.17
C ILE A 619 18.91 20.65 1.61
N MET A 620 19.11 19.61 2.42
CA MET A 620 19.72 19.78 3.75
C MET A 620 21.07 20.49 3.64
N ALA A 621 21.93 20.10 2.70
CA ALA A 621 23.19 20.80 2.47
C ALA A 621 23.00 22.26 2.00
N GLN A 622 22.03 22.54 1.13
CA GLN A 622 21.64 23.92 0.77
C GLN A 622 21.18 24.76 1.97
N GLY A 623 20.57 24.11 2.98
CA GLY A 623 20.20 24.71 4.26
C GLY A 623 21.35 24.89 5.27
N GLY A 624 22.56 24.44 4.93
CA GLY A 624 23.76 24.55 5.78
C GLY A 624 24.06 23.33 6.65
N PHE A 625 23.37 22.21 6.46
CA PHE A 625 23.80 20.94 7.07
C PHE A 625 25.13 20.48 6.46
N THR A 626 26.03 19.92 7.28
CA THR A 626 27.20 19.21 6.74
C THR A 626 26.77 17.89 6.09
N PRO A 627 27.55 17.30 5.17
CA PRO A 627 27.26 15.98 4.62
C PRO A 627 27.05 14.90 5.70
N TRP A 628 27.79 14.97 6.82
CA TRP A 628 27.56 14.08 7.96
C TRP A 628 26.15 14.24 8.56
N GLN A 629 25.71 15.48 8.80
CA GLN A 629 24.38 15.74 9.36
C GLN A 629 23.26 15.37 8.39
N ALA A 630 23.44 15.62 7.08
CA ALA A 630 22.50 15.17 6.06
C ALA A 630 22.37 13.64 6.06
N LEU A 631 23.49 12.91 6.03
CA LEU A 631 23.48 11.43 6.10
C LEU A 631 22.86 10.90 7.40
N ARG A 632 23.03 11.60 8.52
CA ARG A 632 22.35 11.29 9.78
C ARG A 632 20.82 11.37 9.64
N GLY A 633 20.34 12.46 9.03
CA GLY A 633 18.92 12.67 8.70
C GLY A 633 18.37 11.66 7.70
N GLY A 634 19.19 11.16 6.78
CA GLY A 634 18.84 10.12 5.82
C GLY A 634 18.88 8.68 6.35
N THR A 635 19.38 8.46 7.58
CA THR A 635 19.60 7.12 8.12
C THR A 635 19.10 6.98 9.56
N ILE A 636 19.96 7.19 10.55
CA ILE A 636 19.68 6.88 11.96
C ILE A 636 18.62 7.77 12.59
N ASP A 637 18.49 9.04 12.19
CA ASP A 637 17.45 9.92 12.75
C ASP A 637 16.05 9.48 12.29
N GLY A 638 15.89 9.07 11.02
CA GLY A 638 14.66 8.43 10.55
C GLY A 638 14.38 7.08 11.23
N ALA A 639 15.41 6.25 11.45
CA ALA A 639 15.25 5.00 12.19
C ALA A 639 14.79 5.22 13.65
N ARG A 640 15.30 6.26 14.32
CA ARG A 640 14.87 6.65 15.68
C ARG A 640 13.43 7.15 15.70
N HIS A 641 13.07 7.99 14.73
CA HIS A 641 11.71 8.52 14.59
C HIS A 641 10.66 7.39 14.54
N LEU A 642 10.99 6.31 13.84
CA LEU A 642 10.13 5.12 13.70
C LEU A 642 10.30 4.08 14.84
N GLY A 643 11.18 4.31 15.82
CA GLY A 643 11.46 3.36 16.90
C GLY A 643 12.24 2.11 16.47
N MET A 644 13.00 2.18 15.37
CA MET A 644 13.71 1.06 14.72
C MET A 644 15.23 1.15 14.82
N ASP A 645 15.76 2.13 15.55
CA ASP A 645 17.19 2.40 15.69
C ASP A 645 17.96 1.27 16.37
N LYS A 646 17.30 0.32 17.04
CA LYS A 646 17.94 -0.91 17.54
C LYS A 646 18.25 -1.93 16.43
N HIS A 647 17.63 -1.79 15.27
CA HIS A 647 17.69 -2.79 14.19
C HIS A 647 18.34 -2.27 12.91
N ILE A 648 18.18 -0.98 12.60
CA ILE A 648 18.65 -0.35 11.36
C ILE A 648 19.25 1.04 11.62
N GLY A 649 19.64 1.75 10.56
CA GLY A 649 20.06 3.15 10.59
C GLY A 649 21.53 3.40 10.94
N SER A 650 22.28 2.40 11.42
CA SER A 650 23.73 2.48 11.60
C SER A 650 24.42 1.17 11.23
N ILE A 651 25.71 1.23 10.89
CA ILE A 651 26.56 0.07 10.60
C ILE A 651 27.21 -0.38 11.91
N GLU A 652 26.55 -1.32 12.58
CA GLU A 652 26.93 -1.81 13.90
C GLU A 652 26.64 -3.31 14.05
N ALA A 653 27.51 -4.02 14.77
CA ALA A 653 27.33 -5.44 15.01
C ALA A 653 25.97 -5.73 15.69
N GLY A 654 25.30 -6.79 15.24
CA GLY A 654 24.00 -7.23 15.75
C GLY A 654 22.78 -6.62 15.04
N LYS A 655 22.95 -5.47 14.35
CA LYS A 655 21.91 -4.85 13.50
C LYS A 655 21.71 -5.63 12.20
N LEU A 656 20.58 -5.37 11.55
CA LEU A 656 20.29 -5.90 10.22
C LEU A 656 21.28 -5.31 9.21
N ALA A 657 21.73 -6.14 8.28
CA ALA A 657 22.62 -5.71 7.20
C ALA A 657 21.81 -5.00 6.11
N ASP A 658 21.48 -3.73 6.38
CA ASP A 658 20.83 -2.79 5.47
C ASP A 658 21.78 -1.61 5.23
N MET A 659 22.38 -1.52 4.03
CA MET A 659 23.50 -0.63 3.71
C MET A 659 23.47 -0.20 2.24
N VAL A 660 24.19 0.87 1.92
CA VAL A 660 24.38 1.35 0.54
C VAL A 660 25.87 1.49 0.26
N VAL A 661 26.32 1.02 -0.90
CA VAL A 661 27.68 1.24 -1.41
C VAL A 661 27.62 2.26 -2.54
N ILE A 662 28.23 3.42 -2.31
CA ILE A 662 28.21 4.59 -3.18
C ILE A 662 29.58 4.77 -3.81
N ASP A 663 29.62 5.05 -5.11
CA ASP A 663 30.87 5.33 -5.81
C ASP A 663 31.49 6.66 -5.38
N GLY A 664 32.72 6.62 -4.84
CA GLY A 664 33.47 7.78 -4.34
C GLY A 664 33.09 8.24 -2.92
N ASP A 665 33.50 9.48 -2.58
CA ASP A 665 33.43 10.03 -1.21
C ASP A 665 32.23 10.96 -1.01
N VAL A 666 31.16 10.45 -0.40
CA VAL A 666 29.92 11.19 -0.14
C VAL A 666 30.05 12.24 0.97
N LEU A 667 31.08 12.16 1.83
CA LEU A 667 31.32 13.17 2.86
C LEU A 667 31.99 14.44 2.32
N LYS A 668 32.65 14.35 1.15
CA LYS A 668 33.22 15.50 0.44
C LYS A 668 32.19 16.20 -0.44
N ASP A 669 31.32 15.42 -1.09
CA ASP A 669 30.26 15.93 -1.94
C ASP A 669 29.00 15.07 -1.77
N ILE A 670 27.99 15.64 -1.11
CA ILE A 670 26.72 14.95 -0.87
C ILE A 670 25.98 14.62 -2.17
N ARG A 671 26.27 15.29 -3.30
CA ARG A 671 25.71 14.94 -4.62
C ARG A 671 26.12 13.56 -5.08
N ARG A 672 27.25 13.04 -4.59
CA ARG A 672 27.65 11.66 -4.88
C ARG A 672 26.70 10.62 -4.29
N SER A 673 25.79 11.00 -3.38
CA SER A 673 24.90 10.05 -2.70
C SER A 673 24.04 9.21 -3.66
N GLU A 674 23.66 9.75 -4.83
CA GLU A 674 22.84 9.02 -5.82
C GLU A 674 23.62 7.96 -6.63
N PHE A 675 24.96 7.96 -6.57
CA PHE A 675 25.82 7.07 -7.37
C PHE A 675 25.97 5.70 -6.70
N VAL A 676 24.83 5.10 -6.38
CA VAL A 676 24.73 3.79 -5.74
C VAL A 676 25.19 2.70 -6.71
N VAL A 677 26.10 1.85 -6.25
CA VAL A 677 26.63 0.69 -6.97
C VAL A 677 25.98 -0.58 -6.43
N TYR A 678 25.87 -0.70 -5.11
CA TYR A 678 25.21 -1.82 -4.45
C TYR A 678 24.25 -1.34 -3.37
N THR A 679 23.12 -2.03 -3.28
CA THR A 679 22.19 -1.90 -2.15
C THR A 679 22.17 -3.22 -1.41
N VAL A 680 22.46 -3.16 -0.11
CA VAL A 680 22.36 -4.31 0.78
C VAL A 680 21.08 -4.19 1.58
N ILE A 681 20.22 -5.21 1.52
CA ILE A 681 19.00 -5.28 2.31
C ILE A 681 18.80 -6.70 2.81
N ASN A 682 18.52 -6.84 4.10
CA ASN A 682 18.40 -8.12 4.79
C ASN A 682 19.65 -9.02 4.58
N GLY A 683 20.84 -8.44 4.42
CA GLY A 683 22.10 -9.16 4.13
C GLY A 683 22.25 -9.73 2.73
N ARG A 684 21.30 -9.46 1.81
CA ARG A 684 21.44 -9.72 0.38
C ARG A 684 22.07 -8.51 -0.29
N VAL A 685 22.98 -8.71 -1.24
CA VAL A 685 23.67 -7.62 -1.95
C VAL A 685 23.16 -7.56 -3.38
N PHE A 686 22.52 -6.46 -3.75
CA PHE A 686 21.98 -6.23 -5.08
C PHE A 686 22.81 -5.21 -5.85
N GLU A 687 23.11 -5.49 -7.11
CA GLU A 687 23.67 -4.52 -8.05
C GLU A 687 22.62 -3.45 -8.37
N ALA A 688 22.91 -2.18 -8.12
CA ALA A 688 21.98 -1.08 -8.40
C ALA A 688 21.56 -1.01 -9.88
N ALA A 689 22.49 -1.35 -10.78
CA ALA A 689 22.28 -1.27 -12.23
C ALA A 689 21.32 -2.33 -12.78
N THR A 690 21.22 -3.49 -12.13
CA THR A 690 20.46 -4.64 -12.66
C THR A 690 19.41 -5.18 -11.68
N MET A 691 19.49 -4.79 -10.40
CA MET A 691 18.78 -5.38 -9.28
C MET A 691 18.98 -6.90 -9.18
N ASN A 692 20.06 -7.44 -9.72
CA ASN A 692 20.41 -8.85 -9.51
C ASN A 692 21.15 -9.01 -8.19
N GLU A 693 20.84 -10.09 -7.47
CA GLU A 693 21.57 -10.46 -6.26
C GLU A 693 22.94 -11.05 -6.65
N LEU A 694 24.00 -10.53 -6.05
CA LEU A 694 25.36 -11.05 -6.26
C LEU A 694 25.45 -12.50 -5.80
N GLY A 695 26.01 -13.37 -6.63
CA GLY A 695 26.15 -14.81 -6.33
C GLY A 695 24.86 -15.61 -6.50
N SER A 696 23.76 -14.98 -6.91
CA SER A 696 22.54 -15.69 -7.28
C SER A 696 22.49 -15.99 -8.78
N ASN A 697 22.03 -17.20 -9.12
CA ASN A 697 21.71 -17.58 -10.51
C ASN A 697 20.35 -17.04 -10.96
N VAL A 698 19.54 -16.51 -10.03
CA VAL A 698 18.23 -15.93 -10.34
C VAL A 698 18.42 -14.50 -10.81
N LYS A 699 17.95 -14.22 -12.03
CA LYS A 699 17.97 -12.88 -12.63
C LYS A 699 16.60 -12.24 -12.56
N ARG A 700 16.57 -10.91 -12.43
CA ARG A 700 15.37 -10.10 -12.58
C ARG A 700 14.76 -10.35 -13.96
N LYS A 701 13.44 -10.53 -14.05
CA LYS A 701 12.74 -10.57 -15.35
C LYS A 701 12.48 -9.14 -15.84
N PRO A 702 12.45 -8.88 -17.15
CA PRO A 702 12.19 -7.55 -17.66
C PRO A 702 10.83 -7.00 -17.19
N PHE A 703 10.76 -5.69 -17.01
CA PHE A 703 9.47 -5.00 -16.87
C PHE A 703 8.78 -4.93 -18.23
N PHE A 704 7.46 -4.78 -18.24
CA PHE A 704 6.68 -4.70 -19.49
C PHE A 704 7.13 -3.56 -20.42
N PHE A 705 7.72 -2.48 -19.88
CA PHE A 705 8.19 -1.33 -20.64
C PHE A 705 9.67 -1.41 -21.08
N GLU A 706 10.40 -2.49 -20.73
CA GLU A 706 11.81 -2.65 -21.12
C GLU A 706 11.98 -3.34 -22.48
N GLY A 707 10.87 -3.78 -23.11
CA GLY A 707 10.86 -4.59 -24.34
C GLY A 707 10.96 -3.83 -25.67
N GLY A 708 10.99 -2.50 -25.67
CA GLY A 708 11.19 -1.69 -26.89
C GLY A 708 9.98 -0.86 -27.36
N ASP A 709 8.82 -0.97 -26.74
CA ASP A 709 7.68 -0.10 -27.03
C ASP A 709 7.89 1.27 -26.36
N GLN A 710 8.53 2.19 -27.10
CA GLN A 710 8.51 3.62 -26.77
C GLN A 710 7.13 4.25 -27.00
N ASP A 711 6.22 3.52 -27.64
CA ASP A 711 4.86 3.96 -27.89
C ASP A 711 3.96 3.71 -26.67
N PHE A 712 3.07 4.66 -26.42
CA PHE A 712 2.15 4.67 -25.26
C PHE A 712 1.18 3.47 -25.22
N ILE A 713 0.95 2.82 -26.36
CA ILE A 713 -0.02 1.72 -26.54
C ILE A 713 0.74 0.47 -27.01
N PRO A 714 0.70 -0.65 -26.27
CA PRO A 714 1.29 -1.91 -26.71
C PRO A 714 0.75 -2.37 -28.05
N THR A 715 1.57 -3.05 -28.85
CA THR A 715 1.20 -3.56 -30.18
C THR A 715 -0.09 -4.39 -30.15
N GLU A 716 -0.26 -5.28 -29.18
CA GLU A 716 -1.46 -6.12 -29.03
C GLU A 716 -2.70 -5.27 -28.73
N THR A 717 -2.55 -4.27 -27.87
CA THR A 717 -3.63 -3.32 -27.54
C THR A 717 -3.99 -2.48 -28.77
N GLN A 718 -3.00 -2.05 -29.55
CA GLN A 718 -3.20 -1.30 -30.80
C GLN A 718 -3.92 -2.16 -31.85
N GLN A 719 -3.52 -3.41 -32.04
CA GLN A 719 -4.20 -4.34 -32.95
C GLN A 719 -5.67 -4.55 -32.57
N GLU A 720 -5.97 -4.69 -31.27
CA GLU A 720 -7.35 -4.78 -30.79
C GLU A 720 -8.14 -3.48 -31.04
N LEU A 721 -7.51 -2.31 -30.87
CA LEU A 721 -8.11 -1.02 -31.20
C LEU A 721 -8.39 -0.89 -32.71
N ASP A 722 -7.46 -1.32 -33.56
CA ASP A 722 -7.61 -1.29 -35.02
C ASP A 722 -8.72 -2.21 -35.50
N LEU A 723 -8.79 -3.44 -34.96
CA LEU A 723 -9.89 -4.38 -35.24
C LEU A 723 -11.24 -3.80 -34.82
N LYS A 724 -11.28 -3.14 -33.65
CA LYS A 724 -12.49 -2.46 -33.18
C LYS A 724 -12.86 -1.29 -34.08
N ALA A 725 -11.88 -0.51 -34.55
CA ALA A 725 -12.12 0.60 -35.47
C ALA A 725 -12.72 0.09 -36.79
N ILE A 726 -12.18 -1.00 -37.34
CA ILE A 726 -12.74 -1.69 -38.51
C ILE A 726 -14.18 -2.14 -38.25
N GLN A 727 -14.44 -2.81 -37.11
CA GLN A 727 -15.76 -3.33 -36.77
C GLN A 727 -16.82 -2.23 -36.60
N ASN A 728 -16.43 -1.07 -36.06
CA ASN A 728 -17.34 0.04 -35.76
C ASN A 728 -17.31 1.16 -36.83
N HIS A 729 -16.61 0.94 -37.95
CA HIS A 729 -16.38 1.93 -38.99
C HIS A 729 -15.83 3.26 -38.45
N TRP A 730 -14.96 3.18 -37.44
CA TRP A 730 -14.26 4.35 -36.91
C TRP A 730 -13.10 4.68 -37.83
N VAL A 731 -13.08 5.91 -38.33
CA VAL A 731 -11.92 6.50 -39.00
C VAL A 731 -11.41 7.58 -38.06
N HIS A 732 -10.22 7.37 -37.49
CA HIS A 732 -9.58 8.36 -36.65
C HIS A 732 -8.97 9.48 -37.50
#